data_AF-A0A2T6CL98-F1
#
_entry.id   AF-A0A2T6CL98-F1
#
_cell.length_a   1.000
_cell.length_b   1.000
_cell.length_c   1.000
_cell.angle_alpha   90.00
_cell.angle_beta   90.00
_cell.angle_gamma   90.00
#
_symmetry.space_group_name_H-M   'P 1'
#
loop_
_entity.id
_entity.type
_entity.pdbx_description
1 polymer ?
#
loop_
_entity_poly.entity_id
_entity_poly.type
_entity_poly.pdbx_seq_one_letter_code
_entity_poly.pdbx_strand_id
1 'polypeptide(L)'
;MNSGAFARYRQLLLAAALAALTLPAHAARHDVYTTADLLALPTLAAGDTVVVHDGTYTDVGSLTLGGAGTASAPITIYAANPGAAVFAGSTHIVLSGSWVTFAGFRFDGQTAAGGMPGTEKWGIVQTASRSSDCRVTNCMFRDFNAGAVSGNTYYWFVVQGYRHTLDHNSFEGKTTAGASVVFATPEADRNTPRAHVFAHNYFGPRTVIGSNGYEGIRVGDSAHQGWNMASVFEFNYFYRAIYAAGEPELVSNKSAYNTYRDNTFVENRAQLALRHGDNCVVEGNFFFGANLANSGGVRIIGQNHVVRNNYFQDLAGTGITAALVVQKGDPNWPATDDASTYEVANNARIFHNTFLNCAQPFFLGRNSSGTGALDPVGVEVRNNIVQSTTGAGVVFNLGYDSAAIAFSGDYVYHPDGNYGVTGLPGVTYGPPSPDLVADASLGYAIPSSTSPVLGLATETTPATTLDVRALPRPASGKDAGCYEREVTGIGSGPLTRSDVGPEFYGGPAGSFTPPGAQVAAPLFNPPAGSYTGTQSVTIATTTTGAAIRYTLDGSAPTASTGTLYAGPVSVATSATLKAIATKSGLADSTVSTAAYTITPTGGTTITSAAGFVSSALTSAPSGTFTVEFDALSSVSPANAVIGLSSGAATGYTSLACMVRFNTTGRIDARNGGSFVASAIPFAANTVYHFRLVVDVPTHTYAAYVTAPGGSEQTIGTNLAFRTEQAAVTQLSHVAWNVNATPGGALTYWPVTLTSVSAAKFSIAASAVSASANDGNVPANTVDGSLATRWSAQGDGQWIQYDLGAVRTPAWIRLAFLNGDTRTSSFDVQLSSNGSSWTTVYTGSSSGTTTALETYNFPNAAARYVRVIGHGNSVNTWNSITETEVWGY
;
A
#
# COMPACT_ATOMS: atom_id res chain seq x y z
N MET A 1 8.67 -72.85 -6.47
CA MET A 1 9.25 -71.96 -5.44
C MET A 1 10.43 -71.23 -6.09
N ASN A 2 10.23 -70.00 -6.57
CA ASN A 2 11.23 -69.29 -7.38
C ASN A 2 11.52 -67.90 -6.80
N SER A 3 12.77 -67.74 -6.37
CA SER A 3 13.40 -66.61 -5.68
C SER A 3 13.69 -65.39 -6.56
N GLY A 4 12.95 -65.21 -7.66
CA GLY A 4 13.19 -64.13 -8.63
C GLY A 4 12.40 -62.83 -8.41
N ALA A 5 11.36 -62.83 -7.57
CA ALA A 5 10.44 -61.69 -7.44
C ALA A 5 10.86 -60.62 -6.41
N PHE A 6 11.68 -60.99 -5.41
CA PHE A 6 12.05 -60.07 -4.32
C PHE A 6 13.27 -59.17 -4.64
N ALA A 7 14.07 -59.48 -5.67
CA ALA A 7 15.21 -58.66 -6.05
C ALA A 7 14.83 -57.44 -6.91
N ARG A 8 13.77 -57.52 -7.72
CA ARG A 8 13.30 -56.40 -8.56
C ARG A 8 12.52 -55.33 -7.78
N TYR A 9 11.83 -55.70 -6.71
CA TYR A 9 11.12 -54.74 -5.85
C TYR A 9 12.08 -53.86 -5.03
N ARG A 10 13.25 -54.37 -4.63
CA ARG A 10 14.27 -53.56 -3.93
C ARG A 10 15.01 -52.59 -4.86
N GLN A 11 15.20 -52.92 -6.15
CA GLN A 11 15.81 -51.98 -7.11
C GLN A 11 14.86 -50.86 -7.55
N LEU A 12 13.54 -51.13 -7.63
CA LEU A 12 12.54 -50.10 -7.92
C LEU A 12 12.27 -49.16 -6.72
N LEU A 13 12.36 -49.67 -5.48
CA LEU A 13 12.27 -48.83 -4.28
C LEU A 13 13.56 -48.03 -3.99
N LEU A 14 14.75 -48.54 -4.34
CA LEU A 14 15.98 -47.74 -4.27
C LEU A 14 16.06 -46.68 -5.37
N ALA A 15 15.54 -46.92 -6.57
CA ALA A 15 15.46 -45.92 -7.63
C ALA A 15 14.43 -44.82 -7.30
N ALA A 16 13.31 -45.16 -6.65
CA ALA A 16 12.34 -44.19 -6.16
C ALA A 16 12.82 -43.42 -4.90
N ALA A 17 13.64 -44.04 -4.05
CA ALA A 17 14.21 -43.38 -2.87
C ALA A 17 15.47 -42.54 -3.18
N LEU A 18 16.23 -42.84 -4.25
CA LEU A 18 17.31 -41.97 -4.73
C LEU A 18 16.82 -40.80 -5.59
N ALA A 19 15.58 -40.86 -6.11
CA ALA A 19 14.94 -39.72 -6.79
C ALA A 19 14.27 -38.72 -5.82
N ALA A 20 14.21 -39.03 -4.52
CA ALA A 20 13.61 -38.20 -3.48
C ALA A 20 14.64 -37.47 -2.60
N LEU A 21 15.91 -37.43 -3.03
CA LEU A 21 16.99 -36.66 -2.40
C LEU A 21 17.72 -35.76 -3.40
N THR A 22 16.99 -35.19 -4.36
CA THR A 22 17.39 -33.87 -4.86
C THR A 22 16.96 -32.87 -3.81
N LEU A 23 17.92 -32.31 -3.06
CA LEU A 23 17.75 -30.99 -2.45
C LEU A 23 16.99 -30.11 -3.46
N PRO A 24 15.98 -29.31 -3.06
CA PRO A 24 15.34 -28.40 -4.01
C PRO A 24 16.48 -27.62 -4.67
N ALA A 25 16.59 -27.72 -6.00
CA ALA A 25 17.51 -26.88 -6.75
C ALA A 25 17.25 -25.46 -6.25
N HIS A 26 18.25 -24.89 -5.58
CA HIS A 26 18.13 -23.55 -5.02
C HIS A 26 17.75 -22.64 -6.20
N ALA A 27 16.64 -21.92 -6.07
CA ALA A 27 16.26 -20.87 -7.03
C ALA A 27 17.49 -19.97 -7.26
N ALA A 28 18.02 -19.98 -8.48
CA ALA A 28 19.20 -19.23 -8.83
C ALA A 28 18.82 -17.77 -9.12
N ARG A 29 19.68 -16.84 -8.70
CA ARG A 29 19.59 -15.44 -9.08
C ARG A 29 20.63 -15.15 -10.16
N HIS A 30 20.17 -14.59 -11.28
CA HIS A 30 21.00 -14.20 -12.41
C HIS A 30 20.95 -12.68 -12.56
N ASP A 31 22.06 -12.00 -12.24
CA ASP A 31 22.20 -10.57 -12.48
C ASP A 31 22.71 -10.29 -13.89
N VAL A 32 22.00 -9.45 -14.62
CA VAL A 32 22.29 -9.07 -16.01
C VAL A 32 22.60 -7.59 -16.05
N TYR A 33 23.81 -7.21 -16.49
CA TYR A 33 24.25 -5.82 -16.58
C TYR A 33 24.48 -5.36 -18.04
N THR A 34 24.64 -6.31 -18.95
CA THR A 34 24.95 -6.06 -20.36
C THR A 34 24.15 -6.96 -21.31
N THR A 35 24.06 -6.62 -22.59
CA THR A 35 23.51 -7.51 -23.62
C THR A 35 24.22 -8.86 -23.66
N ALA A 36 25.54 -8.88 -23.44
CA ALA A 36 26.30 -10.14 -23.43
C ALA A 36 25.87 -11.06 -22.27
N ASP A 37 25.62 -10.50 -21.08
CA ASP A 37 25.12 -11.28 -19.94
C ASP A 37 23.74 -11.86 -20.24
N LEU A 38 22.86 -11.06 -20.85
CA LEU A 38 21.51 -11.47 -21.21
C LEU A 38 21.53 -12.63 -22.22
N LEU A 39 22.39 -12.56 -23.23
CA LEU A 39 22.56 -13.59 -24.25
C LEU A 39 23.26 -14.85 -23.71
N ALA A 40 24.01 -14.74 -22.61
CA ALA A 40 24.72 -15.84 -21.97
C ALA A 40 23.89 -16.55 -20.87
N LEU A 41 22.62 -16.18 -20.67
CA LEU A 41 21.77 -16.81 -19.67
C LEU A 41 21.66 -18.33 -19.89
N PRO A 42 21.70 -19.12 -18.81
CA PRO A 42 21.48 -20.56 -18.91
C PRO A 42 20.01 -20.88 -19.16
N THR A 43 19.70 -22.17 -19.37
CA THR A 43 18.32 -22.65 -19.27
C THR A 43 17.79 -22.43 -17.86
N LEU A 44 16.68 -21.71 -17.73
CA LEU A 44 16.09 -21.34 -16.45
C LEU A 44 15.28 -22.50 -15.86
N ALA A 45 15.43 -22.71 -14.56
CA ALA A 45 14.69 -23.68 -13.76
C ALA A 45 13.58 -23.03 -12.92
N ALA A 46 12.63 -23.83 -12.43
CA ALA A 46 11.54 -23.32 -11.60
C ALA A 46 12.07 -22.55 -10.37
N GLY A 47 11.57 -21.32 -10.18
CA GLY A 47 11.95 -20.42 -9.10
C GLY A 47 13.11 -19.47 -9.41
N ASP A 48 13.83 -19.67 -10.52
CA ASP A 48 14.94 -18.79 -10.89
C ASP A 48 14.47 -17.34 -11.10
N THR A 49 15.34 -16.41 -10.71
CA THR A 49 15.13 -14.97 -10.88
C THR A 49 16.21 -14.38 -11.79
N VAL A 50 15.80 -13.65 -12.82
CA VAL A 50 16.69 -12.89 -13.69
C VAL A 50 16.45 -11.41 -13.42
N VAL A 51 17.47 -10.75 -12.88
CA VAL A 51 17.45 -9.33 -12.51
C VAL A 51 18.23 -8.55 -13.56
N VAL A 52 17.51 -7.82 -14.40
CA VAL A 52 18.09 -7.01 -15.47
C VAL A 52 18.29 -5.59 -14.95
N HIS A 53 19.54 -5.19 -14.76
CA HIS A 53 19.89 -3.88 -14.22
C HIS A 53 19.72 -2.77 -15.25
N ASP A 54 19.71 -1.53 -14.76
CA ASP A 54 19.56 -0.32 -15.54
C ASP A 54 20.54 -0.28 -16.72
N GLY A 55 20.04 0.02 -17.90
CA GLY A 55 20.86 0.05 -19.11
C GLY A 55 20.08 -0.18 -20.38
N THR A 56 20.77 -0.03 -21.51
CA THR A 56 20.22 -0.29 -22.84
C THR A 56 20.78 -1.60 -23.38
N TYR A 57 19.87 -2.51 -23.73
CA TYR A 57 20.12 -3.84 -24.26
C TYR A 57 19.81 -3.83 -25.76
N THR A 58 20.82 -3.51 -26.56
CA THR A 58 20.69 -3.31 -28.02
C THR A 58 20.98 -4.59 -28.79
N ASP A 59 20.23 -4.83 -29.87
CA ASP A 59 20.47 -5.90 -30.86
C ASP A 59 20.53 -7.31 -30.26
N VAL A 60 19.60 -7.61 -29.35
CA VAL A 60 19.50 -8.93 -28.70
C VAL A 60 19.09 -10.05 -29.67
N GLY A 61 18.66 -9.72 -30.89
CA GLY A 61 18.23 -10.68 -31.88
C GLY A 61 17.01 -11.47 -31.42
N SER A 62 16.96 -12.75 -31.80
CA SER A 62 15.88 -13.67 -31.40
C SER A 62 16.31 -14.38 -30.12
N LEU A 63 15.73 -13.98 -29.00
CA LEU A 63 16.10 -14.45 -27.68
C LEU A 63 14.92 -15.18 -27.04
N THR A 64 15.09 -16.48 -26.82
CA THR A 64 14.13 -17.27 -26.05
C THR A 64 14.46 -17.20 -24.57
N LEU A 65 13.50 -16.77 -23.76
CA LEU A 65 13.58 -16.73 -22.31
C LEU A 65 12.48 -17.60 -21.70
N GLY A 66 12.80 -18.36 -20.65
CA GLY A 66 11.81 -19.15 -19.93
C GLY A 66 12.25 -20.57 -19.64
N GLY A 67 11.28 -21.41 -19.28
CA GLY A 67 11.50 -22.76 -18.77
C GLY A 67 10.24 -23.33 -18.12
N ALA A 68 10.36 -24.48 -17.47
CA ALA A 68 9.24 -25.16 -16.80
C ALA A 68 9.06 -24.66 -15.36
N GLY A 69 8.63 -23.41 -15.20
CA GLY A 69 8.20 -22.87 -13.90
C GLY A 69 6.93 -23.55 -13.38
N THR A 70 6.62 -23.31 -12.10
CA THR A 70 5.40 -23.81 -11.44
C THR A 70 4.67 -22.70 -10.72
N ALA A 71 3.40 -22.91 -10.37
CA ALA A 71 2.61 -21.94 -9.60
C ALA A 71 3.28 -21.50 -8.27
N SER A 72 3.96 -22.44 -7.59
CA SER A 72 4.66 -22.17 -6.33
C SER A 72 6.09 -21.66 -6.51
N ALA A 73 6.65 -21.79 -7.71
CA ALA A 73 8.02 -21.39 -8.04
C ALA A 73 8.06 -20.94 -9.52
N PRO A 74 7.50 -19.75 -9.83
CA PRO A 74 7.56 -19.20 -11.18
C PRO A 74 8.99 -18.77 -11.51
N ILE A 75 9.34 -18.80 -12.78
CA ILE A 75 10.55 -18.15 -13.28
C ILE A 75 10.23 -16.65 -13.39
N THR A 76 11.04 -15.77 -12.80
CA THR A 76 10.76 -14.33 -12.78
C THR A 76 11.88 -13.53 -13.41
N ILE A 77 11.60 -12.87 -14.53
CA ILE A 77 12.53 -12.07 -15.32
C ILE A 77 12.06 -10.62 -15.25
N TYR A 78 12.86 -9.72 -14.66
CA TYR A 78 12.40 -8.37 -14.39
C TYR A 78 13.51 -7.32 -14.41
N ALA A 79 13.12 -6.08 -14.71
CA ALA A 79 13.99 -4.92 -14.55
C ALA A 79 14.19 -4.59 -13.06
N ALA A 80 15.45 -4.44 -12.62
CA ALA A 80 15.80 -4.11 -11.24
C ALA A 80 15.10 -2.83 -10.77
N ASN A 81 15.16 -1.79 -11.59
CA ASN A 81 14.32 -0.60 -11.49
C ASN A 81 13.35 -0.59 -12.69
N PRO A 82 12.04 -0.79 -12.48
CA PRO A 82 11.06 -0.78 -13.56
C PRO A 82 11.16 0.48 -14.42
N GLY A 83 11.28 0.29 -15.74
CA GLY A 83 11.45 1.37 -16.70
C GLY A 83 12.89 1.83 -16.93
N ALA A 84 13.88 1.22 -16.27
CA ALA A 84 15.30 1.57 -16.47
C ALA A 84 16.06 0.56 -17.35
N ALA A 85 15.57 -0.67 -17.51
CA ALA A 85 16.08 -1.63 -18.50
C ALA A 85 15.35 -1.44 -19.84
N VAL A 86 16.08 -0.95 -20.84
CA VAL A 86 15.55 -0.56 -22.15
C VAL A 86 16.05 -1.51 -23.23
N PHE A 87 15.16 -2.14 -23.98
CA PHE A 87 15.49 -2.89 -25.18
C PHE A 87 15.49 -1.98 -26.41
N ALA A 88 16.50 -2.14 -27.27
CA ALA A 88 16.69 -1.35 -28.49
C ALA A 88 17.27 -2.19 -29.64
N GLY A 89 17.29 -1.61 -30.85
CA GLY A 89 17.78 -2.30 -32.04
C GLY A 89 16.97 -3.55 -32.41
N SER A 90 17.60 -4.49 -33.09
CA SER A 90 17.02 -5.78 -33.50
C SER A 90 16.63 -6.62 -32.28
N THR A 91 15.34 -6.65 -31.95
CA THR A 91 14.82 -7.30 -30.74
C THR A 91 13.59 -8.17 -31.05
N HIS A 92 13.66 -9.45 -30.68
CA HIS A 92 12.53 -10.38 -30.62
C HIS A 92 12.67 -11.29 -29.39
N ILE A 93 11.86 -11.05 -28.36
CA ILE A 93 11.85 -11.85 -27.13
C ILE A 93 10.76 -12.91 -27.21
N VAL A 94 11.12 -14.19 -27.07
CA VAL A 94 10.19 -15.32 -27.05
C VAL A 94 10.11 -15.89 -25.63
N LEU A 95 8.97 -15.75 -24.97
CA LEU A 95 8.70 -16.33 -23.66
C LEU A 95 8.23 -17.78 -23.83
N SER A 96 9.02 -18.73 -23.36
CA SER A 96 8.76 -20.17 -23.53
C SER A 96 8.50 -20.90 -22.22
N GLY A 97 7.81 -22.04 -22.29
CA GLY A 97 7.53 -22.89 -21.14
C GLY A 97 6.31 -22.45 -20.33
N SER A 98 6.36 -22.64 -19.01
CA SER A 98 5.22 -22.41 -18.11
C SER A 98 5.57 -21.55 -16.91
N TRP A 99 4.61 -20.77 -16.41
CA TRP A 99 4.77 -19.94 -15.21
C TRP A 99 6.00 -19.02 -15.25
N VAL A 100 6.15 -18.30 -16.37
CA VAL A 100 7.19 -17.28 -16.56
C VAL A 100 6.59 -15.90 -16.36
N THR A 101 7.16 -15.08 -15.47
CA THR A 101 6.83 -13.66 -15.32
C THR A 101 7.89 -12.81 -16.02
N PHE A 102 7.46 -11.90 -16.89
CA PHE A 102 8.31 -10.93 -17.58
C PHE A 102 7.82 -9.51 -17.28
N ALA A 103 8.63 -8.68 -16.60
CA ALA A 103 8.12 -7.44 -16.03
C ALA A 103 9.07 -6.24 -15.98
N GLY A 104 8.51 -5.03 -16.15
CA GLY A 104 9.21 -3.77 -15.87
C GLY A 104 10.06 -3.22 -17.01
N PHE A 105 9.95 -3.74 -18.22
CA PHE A 105 10.84 -3.40 -19.34
C PHE A 105 10.29 -2.28 -20.23
N ARG A 106 11.21 -1.55 -20.89
CA ARG A 106 10.86 -0.57 -21.93
C ARG A 106 11.35 -1.01 -23.30
N PHE A 107 10.49 -0.84 -24.28
CA PHE A 107 10.76 -0.91 -25.72
C PHE A 107 10.40 0.46 -26.28
N ASP A 108 11.39 1.34 -26.42
CA ASP A 108 11.16 2.79 -26.60
C ASP A 108 12.04 3.41 -27.69
N GLY A 109 11.39 4.10 -28.64
CA GLY A 109 12.03 4.96 -29.64
C GLY A 109 12.20 4.36 -31.05
N GLN A 110 12.49 5.24 -32.01
CA GLN A 110 12.80 4.88 -33.40
C GLN A 110 14.21 4.31 -33.49
N THR A 111 14.34 3.01 -33.33
CA THR A 111 15.59 2.31 -33.65
C THR A 111 15.84 2.41 -35.15
N ALA A 112 17.07 2.71 -35.57
CA ALA A 112 17.52 2.44 -36.93
C ALA A 112 17.08 1.01 -37.31
N ALA A 113 16.33 0.85 -38.41
CA ALA A 113 15.87 -0.41 -39.01
C ALA A 113 15.97 -1.66 -38.11
N GLY A 114 15.16 -1.73 -37.04
CA GLY A 114 15.36 -2.69 -35.93
C GLY A 114 14.17 -3.57 -35.56
N GLY A 115 13.05 -3.53 -36.28
CA GLY A 115 12.21 -4.74 -36.34
C GLY A 115 12.97 -5.77 -37.16
N MET A 116 12.99 -7.04 -36.78
CA MET A 116 13.68 -8.05 -37.59
C MET A 116 13.25 -7.94 -39.06
N PRO A 117 14.17 -7.62 -40.00
CA PRO A 117 13.84 -7.59 -41.41
C PRO A 117 13.56 -9.03 -41.86
N GLY A 118 12.32 -9.35 -42.18
CA GLY A 118 11.96 -10.68 -42.65
C GLY A 118 10.49 -10.80 -43.04
N THR A 119 10.18 -11.78 -43.88
CA THR A 119 8.82 -12.14 -44.36
C THR A 119 7.95 -12.79 -43.27
N GLU A 120 8.34 -12.70 -42.00
CA GLU A 120 7.77 -13.47 -40.90
C GLU A 120 6.97 -12.59 -39.92
N LYS A 121 5.82 -13.11 -39.49
CA LYS A 121 4.82 -12.45 -38.65
C LYS A 121 5.23 -12.41 -37.16
N TRP A 122 6.40 -11.85 -36.83
CA TRP A 122 6.95 -11.84 -35.46
C TRP A 122 6.52 -10.60 -34.66
N GLY A 123 6.45 -10.73 -33.33
CA GLY A 123 6.24 -9.63 -32.37
C GLY A 123 7.55 -9.15 -31.74
N ILE A 124 7.62 -7.95 -31.15
CA ILE A 124 8.77 -7.55 -30.30
C ILE A 124 8.89 -8.51 -29.11
N VAL A 125 7.75 -8.81 -28.50
CA VAL A 125 7.58 -9.85 -27.48
C VAL A 125 6.59 -10.88 -28.02
N GLN A 126 6.84 -12.16 -27.74
CA GLN A 126 5.98 -13.25 -28.14
C GLN A 126 5.92 -14.31 -27.05
N THR A 127 4.74 -14.84 -26.70
CA THR A 127 4.68 -16.12 -25.97
C THR A 127 4.78 -17.27 -26.97
N ALA A 128 5.56 -18.29 -26.65
CA ALA A 128 5.82 -19.42 -27.54
C ALA A 128 4.58 -20.31 -27.68
N SER A 129 4.49 -21.04 -28.78
CA SER A 129 3.46 -22.07 -28.94
C SER A 129 3.54 -23.09 -27.79
N ARG A 130 2.38 -23.49 -27.28
CA ARG A 130 2.22 -24.39 -26.11
C ARG A 130 2.82 -23.87 -24.80
N SER A 131 3.28 -22.62 -24.73
CA SER A 131 3.56 -22.00 -23.44
C SER A 131 2.27 -21.85 -22.64
N SER A 132 2.39 -21.78 -21.31
CA SER A 132 1.19 -21.61 -20.48
C SER A 132 1.41 -20.90 -19.15
N ASP A 133 0.37 -20.25 -18.63
CA ASP A 133 0.38 -19.63 -17.31
C ASP A 133 1.49 -18.56 -17.11
N CYS A 134 2.06 -18.03 -18.21
CA CYS A 134 3.00 -16.91 -18.17
C CYS A 134 2.29 -15.56 -17.94
N ARG A 135 3.00 -14.63 -17.29
CA ARG A 135 2.54 -13.25 -17.03
C ARG A 135 3.48 -12.24 -17.67
N VAL A 136 2.93 -11.29 -18.44
CA VAL A 136 3.69 -10.12 -18.92
C VAL A 136 3.06 -8.87 -18.35
N THR A 137 3.83 -8.15 -17.53
CA THR A 137 3.28 -7.03 -16.76
C THR A 137 4.18 -5.82 -16.66
N ASN A 138 3.60 -4.64 -16.50
CA ASN A 138 4.33 -3.40 -16.25
C ASN A 138 5.41 -3.14 -17.33
N CYS A 139 5.12 -3.44 -18.61
CA CYS A 139 6.03 -3.20 -19.73
C CYS A 139 5.52 -2.07 -20.64
N MET A 140 6.43 -1.26 -21.17
CA MET A 140 6.10 -0.13 -22.04
C MET A 140 6.60 -0.38 -23.47
N PHE A 141 5.68 -0.31 -24.44
CA PHE A 141 5.95 -0.31 -25.87
C PHE A 141 5.59 1.06 -26.45
N ARG A 142 6.60 1.83 -26.86
CA ARG A 142 6.40 3.17 -27.40
C ARG A 142 7.29 3.46 -28.59
N ASP A 143 6.68 3.90 -29.69
CA ASP A 143 7.37 4.32 -30.91
C ASP A 143 8.37 3.29 -31.48
N PHE A 144 8.30 2.03 -31.05
CA PHE A 144 9.22 0.95 -31.40
C PHE A 144 8.90 0.39 -32.79
N ASN A 145 9.09 1.24 -33.79
CA ASN A 145 8.68 1.02 -35.16
C ASN A 145 9.86 0.53 -36.00
N ALA A 146 9.65 -0.51 -36.80
CA ALA A 146 10.60 -0.92 -37.82
C ALA A 146 10.69 0.14 -38.94
N GLY A 147 11.85 0.25 -39.59
CA GLY A 147 11.96 1.00 -40.86
C GLY A 147 10.98 0.43 -41.89
N ALA A 148 10.44 1.28 -42.77
CA ALA A 148 9.42 0.87 -43.73
C ALA A 148 9.89 -0.27 -44.64
N VAL A 149 9.46 -1.51 -44.36
CA VAL A 149 9.57 -2.63 -45.28
C VAL A 149 8.21 -2.78 -45.96
N SER A 150 8.12 -2.37 -47.22
CA SER A 150 6.91 -2.51 -48.04
C SER A 150 6.38 -3.95 -47.99
N GLY A 151 5.10 -4.11 -47.65
CA GLY A 151 4.38 -5.39 -47.74
C GLY A 151 4.37 -6.28 -46.49
N ASN A 152 5.11 -5.95 -45.42
CA ASN A 152 5.18 -6.78 -44.22
C ASN A 152 4.30 -6.27 -43.06
N THR A 153 3.76 -7.20 -42.29
CA THR A 153 3.01 -6.94 -41.05
C THR A 153 3.96 -7.02 -39.85
N TYR A 154 4.01 -5.98 -39.02
CA TYR A 154 4.86 -5.92 -37.82
C TYR A 154 3.98 -5.86 -36.56
N TYR A 155 4.09 -6.85 -35.68
CA TYR A 155 3.33 -6.86 -34.43
C TYR A 155 4.23 -6.38 -33.28
N TRP A 156 3.66 -5.78 -32.23
CA TRP A 156 4.45 -5.48 -31.02
C TRP A 156 4.40 -6.62 -30.03
N PHE A 157 3.23 -7.24 -29.84
CA PHE A 157 3.08 -8.39 -28.98
C PHE A 157 2.25 -9.48 -29.65
N VAL A 158 2.80 -10.68 -29.78
CA VAL A 158 2.09 -11.89 -30.21
C VAL A 158 1.86 -12.82 -29.01
N VAL A 159 0.62 -13.22 -28.77
CA VAL A 159 0.23 -14.13 -27.71
C VAL A 159 -0.16 -15.47 -28.33
N GLN A 160 0.51 -16.53 -27.94
CA GLN A 160 0.22 -17.93 -28.29
C GLN A 160 0.09 -18.74 -27.00
N GLY A 161 -0.19 -20.05 -27.07
CA GLY A 161 -0.24 -20.89 -25.88
C GLY A 161 -1.58 -20.78 -25.11
N TYR A 162 -1.51 -20.82 -23.77
CA TYR A 162 -2.69 -20.99 -22.91
C TYR A 162 -2.58 -20.24 -21.58
N ARG A 163 -3.68 -19.67 -21.09
CA ARG A 163 -3.84 -19.12 -19.71
C ARG A 163 -2.82 -18.03 -19.34
N HIS A 164 -2.35 -17.28 -20.32
CA HIS A 164 -1.47 -16.14 -20.04
C HIS A 164 -2.23 -14.96 -19.44
N THR A 165 -1.56 -14.23 -18.56
CA THR A 165 -2.02 -12.94 -18.05
C THR A 165 -1.15 -11.83 -18.62
N LEU A 166 -1.76 -10.87 -19.30
CA LEU A 166 -1.09 -9.71 -19.86
C LEU A 166 -1.72 -8.47 -19.24
N ASP A 167 -1.01 -7.84 -18.32
CA ASP A 167 -1.59 -6.77 -17.51
C ASP A 167 -0.70 -5.56 -17.29
N HIS A 168 -1.28 -4.37 -17.11
CA HIS A 168 -0.52 -3.14 -16.82
C HIS A 168 0.58 -2.82 -17.84
N ASN A 169 0.40 -3.18 -19.11
CA ASN A 169 1.32 -2.82 -20.19
C ASN A 169 0.81 -1.57 -20.93
N SER A 170 1.69 -0.89 -21.66
CA SER A 170 1.29 0.21 -22.55
C SER A 170 1.74 0.01 -24.00
N PHE A 171 0.90 0.39 -24.95
CA PHE A 171 1.17 0.38 -26.38
C PHE A 171 0.82 1.75 -26.99
N GLU A 172 1.80 2.54 -27.42
CA GLU A 172 1.59 3.90 -27.94
C GLU A 172 2.52 4.24 -29.11
N GLY A 173 2.02 4.92 -30.15
CA GLY A 173 2.88 5.46 -31.22
C GLY A 173 3.27 4.47 -32.32
N LYS A 174 2.53 3.37 -32.49
CA LYS A 174 2.81 2.41 -33.57
C LYS A 174 2.46 2.99 -34.95
N THR A 175 3.42 3.13 -35.85
CA THR A 175 3.23 3.69 -37.19
C THR A 175 3.24 2.64 -38.31
N THR A 176 3.71 1.44 -38.01
CA THR A 176 3.83 0.33 -38.97
C THR A 176 2.52 -0.43 -39.13
N ALA A 177 2.33 -1.08 -40.29
CA ALA A 177 1.25 -2.05 -40.49
C ALA A 177 1.36 -3.24 -39.52
N GLY A 178 0.23 -3.84 -39.19
CA GLY A 178 0.05 -4.86 -38.18
C GLY A 178 -0.60 -4.33 -36.90
N ALA A 179 -1.38 -5.21 -36.28
CA ALA A 179 -1.97 -4.94 -34.99
C ALA A 179 -0.91 -4.67 -33.93
N SER A 180 -1.20 -3.85 -32.92
CA SER A 180 -0.28 -3.71 -31.78
C SER A 180 -0.15 -5.02 -31.01
N VAL A 181 -1.28 -5.68 -30.74
CA VAL A 181 -1.33 -6.98 -30.07
C VAL A 181 -2.11 -8.00 -30.89
N VAL A 182 -1.57 -9.22 -31.04
CA VAL A 182 -2.24 -10.33 -31.72
C VAL A 182 -2.33 -11.52 -30.78
N PHE A 183 -3.52 -12.07 -30.60
CA PHE A 183 -3.71 -13.40 -30.02
C PHE A 183 -3.79 -14.38 -31.18
N ALA A 184 -2.76 -15.20 -31.32
CA ALA A 184 -2.59 -16.16 -32.39
C ALA A 184 -2.80 -17.57 -31.85
N THR A 185 -3.30 -18.44 -32.72
CA THR A 185 -3.60 -19.82 -32.36
C THR A 185 -2.86 -20.78 -33.31
N PRO A 186 -1.55 -20.95 -33.16
CA PRO A 186 -0.76 -21.82 -34.04
C PRO A 186 -0.93 -23.31 -33.75
N GLU A 187 -1.39 -23.70 -32.56
CA GLU A 187 -1.57 -25.11 -32.18
C GLU A 187 -2.82 -25.66 -32.85
N ALA A 188 -2.72 -26.74 -33.64
CA ALA A 188 -3.85 -27.41 -34.29
C ALA A 188 -4.84 -28.08 -33.30
N ASP A 189 -5.49 -27.26 -32.47
CA ASP A 189 -6.43 -27.60 -31.41
C ASP A 189 -7.50 -26.50 -31.32
N ARG A 190 -8.65 -26.79 -31.92
CA ARG A 190 -9.82 -25.91 -32.02
C ARG A 190 -10.57 -25.80 -30.69
N ASN A 191 -10.59 -26.85 -29.88
CA ASN A 191 -11.59 -27.01 -28.82
C ASN A 191 -11.06 -26.64 -27.44
N THR A 192 -9.76 -26.78 -27.20
CA THR A 192 -9.17 -26.43 -25.91
C THR A 192 -9.19 -24.91 -25.69
N PRO A 193 -9.83 -24.42 -24.60
CA PRO A 193 -9.87 -23.00 -24.28
C PRO A 193 -8.47 -22.42 -24.12
N ARG A 194 -8.21 -21.28 -24.77
CA ARG A 194 -6.95 -20.54 -24.56
C ARG A 194 -6.97 -19.74 -23.27
N ALA A 195 -8.11 -19.14 -22.93
CA ALA A 195 -8.38 -18.56 -21.62
C ALA A 195 -7.31 -17.56 -21.14
N HIS A 196 -6.84 -16.70 -22.05
CA HIS A 196 -5.96 -15.59 -21.67
C HIS A 196 -6.75 -14.51 -20.92
N VAL A 197 -6.05 -13.80 -20.04
CA VAL A 197 -6.56 -12.59 -19.37
C VAL A 197 -5.73 -11.41 -19.86
N PHE A 198 -6.39 -10.43 -20.49
CA PHE A 198 -5.78 -9.22 -20.98
C PHE A 198 -6.40 -8.02 -20.25
N ALA A 199 -5.71 -7.53 -19.21
CA ALA A 199 -6.32 -6.63 -18.25
C ALA A 199 -5.51 -5.38 -17.89
N HIS A 200 -6.16 -4.24 -17.63
CA HIS A 200 -5.47 -3.04 -17.14
C HIS A 200 -4.37 -2.52 -18.10
N ASN A 201 -4.48 -2.75 -19.41
CA ASN A 201 -3.51 -2.25 -20.38
C ASN A 201 -3.93 -0.88 -20.93
N TYR A 202 -2.92 -0.06 -21.25
CA TYR A 202 -3.10 1.24 -21.88
C TYR A 202 -2.77 1.18 -23.37
N PHE A 203 -3.70 1.58 -24.22
CA PHE A 203 -3.45 1.86 -25.63
C PHE A 203 -3.51 3.37 -25.85
N GLY A 204 -2.36 3.96 -26.11
CA GLY A 204 -2.21 5.39 -26.33
C GLY A 204 -2.35 5.79 -27.80
N PRO A 205 -2.15 7.08 -28.10
CA PRO A 205 -2.33 7.65 -29.43
C PRO A 205 -1.62 6.90 -30.56
N ARG A 206 -2.36 6.61 -31.63
CA ARG A 206 -1.85 6.10 -32.91
C ARG A 206 -2.40 6.96 -34.05
N THR A 207 -1.53 7.81 -34.61
CA THR A 207 -1.94 8.84 -35.59
C THR A 207 -1.62 8.47 -37.04
N VAL A 208 -0.64 7.60 -37.27
CA VAL A 208 -0.30 7.09 -38.60
C VAL A 208 -1.06 5.79 -38.82
N ILE A 209 -2.20 5.90 -39.50
CA ILE A 209 -3.07 4.78 -39.86
C ILE A 209 -3.11 4.70 -41.39
N GLY A 210 -2.74 3.54 -41.91
CA GLY A 210 -2.86 3.22 -43.33
C GLY A 210 -4.28 2.76 -43.67
N SER A 211 -4.40 1.71 -44.47
CA SER A 211 -5.66 0.98 -44.67
C SER A 211 -5.74 -0.24 -43.74
N ASN A 212 -6.60 -1.20 -44.05
CA ASN A 212 -6.75 -2.49 -43.36
C ASN A 212 -5.42 -3.09 -42.87
N GLY A 213 -5.41 -3.56 -41.63
CA GLY A 213 -4.27 -4.20 -40.97
C GLY A 213 -3.55 -3.27 -39.99
N TYR A 214 -4.24 -2.26 -39.45
CA TYR A 214 -3.69 -1.33 -38.46
C TYR A 214 -4.44 -1.44 -37.13
N GLU A 215 -4.99 -2.61 -36.79
CA GLU A 215 -5.82 -2.79 -35.60
C GLU A 215 -5.04 -2.45 -34.31
N GLY A 216 -5.75 -2.11 -33.24
CA GLY A 216 -5.13 -2.10 -31.90
C GLY A 216 -4.86 -3.53 -31.44
N ILE A 217 -5.91 -4.36 -31.48
CA ILE A 217 -5.90 -5.75 -31.06
C ILE A 217 -6.55 -6.62 -32.14
N ARG A 218 -5.92 -7.76 -32.45
CA ARG A 218 -6.56 -8.84 -33.22
C ARG A 218 -6.60 -10.13 -32.41
N VAL A 219 -7.76 -10.77 -32.33
CA VAL A 219 -7.98 -11.98 -31.52
C VAL A 219 -8.34 -13.17 -32.39
N GLY A 220 -7.33 -13.89 -32.87
CA GLY A 220 -7.44 -14.95 -33.88
C GLY A 220 -7.26 -14.43 -35.31
N ASP A 221 -7.73 -15.22 -36.27
CA ASP A 221 -7.75 -14.93 -37.69
C ASP A 221 -8.92 -15.65 -38.37
N SER A 222 -9.15 -15.42 -39.66
CA SER A 222 -10.29 -16.00 -40.38
C SER A 222 -10.20 -17.53 -40.53
N ALA A 223 -8.99 -18.10 -40.60
CA ALA A 223 -8.82 -19.56 -40.71
C ALA A 223 -9.13 -20.28 -39.39
N HIS A 224 -9.08 -19.54 -38.27
CA HIS A 224 -9.27 -20.06 -36.92
C HIS A 224 -10.47 -19.43 -36.21
N GLN A 225 -11.42 -18.87 -36.95
CA GLN A 225 -12.58 -18.18 -36.38
C GLN A 225 -13.46 -19.05 -35.46
N GLY A 226 -13.55 -20.35 -35.72
CA GLY A 226 -14.28 -21.31 -34.89
C GLY A 226 -13.50 -21.86 -33.69
N TRP A 227 -12.32 -21.31 -33.38
CA TRP A 227 -11.46 -21.81 -32.30
C TRP A 227 -11.85 -21.21 -30.95
N ASN A 228 -11.75 -22.05 -29.92
CA ASN A 228 -12.12 -21.73 -28.56
C ASN A 228 -11.03 -20.85 -27.89
N MET A 229 -11.11 -19.55 -28.13
CA MET A 229 -10.19 -18.59 -27.50
C MET A 229 -10.57 -18.36 -26.05
N ALA A 230 -11.87 -18.21 -25.74
CA ALA A 230 -12.40 -18.06 -24.38
C ALA A 230 -11.62 -17.05 -23.51
N SER A 231 -11.07 -16.00 -24.12
CA SER A 231 -10.20 -15.05 -23.45
C SER A 231 -10.99 -13.85 -22.95
N VAL A 232 -10.53 -13.26 -21.85
CA VAL A 232 -11.16 -12.13 -21.19
C VAL A 232 -10.31 -10.88 -21.41
N PHE A 233 -10.93 -9.85 -21.96
CA PHE A 233 -10.36 -8.54 -22.21
C PHE A 233 -11.07 -7.55 -21.30
N GLU A 234 -10.43 -7.16 -20.23
CA GLU A 234 -11.08 -6.40 -19.17
C GLU A 234 -10.30 -5.22 -18.65
N PHE A 235 -10.99 -4.17 -18.22
CA PHE A 235 -10.35 -3.01 -17.60
C PHE A 235 -9.23 -2.37 -18.46
N ASN A 236 -9.32 -2.40 -19.79
CA ASN A 236 -8.33 -1.77 -20.67
C ASN A 236 -8.79 -0.37 -21.09
N TYR A 237 -7.83 0.56 -21.20
CA TYR A 237 -8.09 1.94 -21.61
C TYR A 237 -7.50 2.21 -22.99
N PHE A 238 -8.36 2.51 -23.95
CA PHE A 238 -8.01 2.84 -25.33
C PHE A 238 -8.24 4.32 -25.57
N TYR A 239 -7.17 5.11 -25.53
CA TYR A 239 -7.22 6.55 -25.77
C TYR A 239 -6.56 6.88 -27.10
N ARG A 240 -7.35 7.26 -28.09
CA ARG A 240 -6.87 7.60 -29.44
C ARG A 240 -6.00 6.48 -30.07
N ALA A 241 -6.27 5.24 -29.70
CA ALA A 241 -5.55 4.05 -30.14
C ALA A 241 -5.70 3.78 -31.65
N ILE A 242 -6.75 4.35 -32.27
CA ILE A 242 -6.86 4.62 -33.70
C ILE A 242 -7.41 6.04 -33.87
N TYR A 243 -6.55 7.01 -34.22
CA TYR A 243 -6.93 8.44 -34.27
C TYR A 243 -6.99 9.03 -35.69
N ALA A 244 -6.79 8.22 -36.72
CA ALA A 244 -6.94 8.61 -38.12
C ALA A 244 -7.86 7.62 -38.86
N ALA A 245 -8.42 8.07 -39.98
CA ALA A 245 -9.25 7.21 -40.82
C ALA A 245 -8.39 6.17 -41.54
N GLY A 246 -8.98 5.00 -41.83
CA GLY A 246 -8.37 3.98 -42.69
C GLY A 246 -8.44 2.55 -42.13
N GLU A 247 -8.52 2.42 -40.81
CA GLU A 247 -8.78 1.17 -40.10
C GLU A 247 -10.06 1.30 -39.27
N PRO A 248 -11.17 0.63 -39.63
CA PRO A 248 -12.40 0.65 -38.85
C PRO A 248 -12.35 -0.26 -37.62
N GLU A 249 -11.37 -1.15 -37.46
CA GLU A 249 -11.31 -2.12 -36.36
C GLU A 249 -10.20 -1.77 -35.36
N LEU A 250 -10.57 -1.21 -34.20
CA LEU A 250 -9.64 -1.06 -33.09
C LEU A 250 -9.42 -2.42 -32.41
N VAL A 251 -10.52 -3.13 -32.14
CA VAL A 251 -10.50 -4.52 -31.72
C VAL A 251 -11.14 -5.34 -32.83
N SER A 252 -10.38 -6.28 -33.38
CA SER A 252 -10.85 -7.23 -34.39
C SER A 252 -10.89 -8.63 -33.78
N ASN A 253 -12.06 -9.02 -33.27
CA ASN A 253 -12.29 -10.37 -32.76
C ASN A 253 -12.49 -11.33 -33.93
N LYS A 254 -11.69 -12.39 -33.99
CA LYS A 254 -11.72 -13.42 -35.02
C LYS A 254 -11.60 -14.82 -34.42
N SER A 255 -12.28 -15.05 -33.30
CA SER A 255 -12.32 -16.34 -32.59
C SER A 255 -13.52 -16.39 -31.65
N ALA A 256 -13.85 -17.58 -31.15
CA ALA A 256 -15.08 -17.81 -30.38
C ALA A 256 -14.89 -17.65 -28.86
N TYR A 257 -16.02 -17.38 -28.18
CA TYR A 257 -16.18 -17.35 -26.72
C TYR A 257 -15.44 -16.24 -25.97
N ASN A 258 -14.97 -15.19 -26.65
CA ASN A 258 -14.27 -14.09 -25.99
C ASN A 258 -15.23 -13.16 -25.23
N THR A 259 -14.75 -12.61 -24.12
CA THR A 259 -15.47 -11.62 -23.32
C THR A 259 -14.71 -10.30 -23.31
N TYR A 260 -15.38 -9.22 -23.71
CA TYR A 260 -14.88 -7.86 -23.64
C TYR A 260 -15.69 -7.10 -22.61
N ARG A 261 -15.11 -6.84 -21.44
CA ARG A 261 -15.85 -6.21 -20.34
C ARG A 261 -15.14 -5.07 -19.65
N ASP A 262 -15.90 -4.09 -19.16
CA ASP A 262 -15.37 -3.01 -18.32
C ASP A 262 -14.19 -2.24 -18.97
N ASN A 263 -14.13 -2.20 -20.32
CA ASN A 263 -13.11 -1.43 -21.05
C ASN A 263 -13.60 -0.02 -21.35
N THR A 264 -12.68 0.92 -21.52
CA THR A 264 -13.00 2.31 -21.83
C THR A 264 -12.32 2.74 -23.13
N PHE A 265 -13.13 3.21 -24.08
CA PHE A 265 -12.74 3.65 -25.41
C PHE A 265 -12.98 5.15 -25.53
N VAL A 266 -11.91 5.94 -25.62
CA VAL A 266 -11.99 7.40 -25.71
C VAL A 266 -11.36 7.87 -27.01
N GLU A 267 -12.15 8.60 -27.79
CA GLU A 267 -11.72 9.30 -29.01
C GLU A 267 -11.08 8.38 -30.07
N ASN A 268 -11.57 7.14 -30.15
CA ASN A 268 -11.16 6.21 -31.19
C ASN A 268 -12.04 6.37 -32.43
N ARG A 269 -11.43 6.41 -33.62
CA ARG A 269 -12.11 6.51 -34.92
C ARG A 269 -12.33 5.14 -35.57
N ALA A 270 -12.69 4.15 -34.74
CA ALA A 270 -12.79 2.73 -35.06
C ALA A 270 -13.74 2.02 -34.07
N GLN A 271 -13.89 0.69 -34.20
CA GLN A 271 -14.81 -0.15 -33.44
C GLN A 271 -14.17 -1.27 -32.64
N LEU A 272 -14.98 -1.80 -31.72
CA LEU A 272 -14.92 -3.20 -31.35
C LEU A 272 -15.75 -4.03 -32.35
N ALA A 273 -15.08 -4.69 -33.28
CA ALA A 273 -15.69 -5.56 -34.27
C ALA A 273 -15.63 -7.03 -33.80
N LEU A 274 -16.80 -7.61 -33.56
CA LEU A 274 -17.01 -9.06 -33.55
C LEU A 274 -16.97 -9.52 -35.00
N ARG A 275 -15.76 -9.56 -35.57
CA ARG A 275 -15.53 -9.65 -37.01
C ARG A 275 -15.70 -11.08 -37.52
N HIS A 276 -15.24 -12.05 -36.75
CA HIS A 276 -15.48 -13.49 -36.94
C HIS A 276 -15.53 -14.19 -35.58
N GLY A 277 -16.03 -15.43 -35.58
CA GLY A 277 -16.10 -16.28 -34.41
C GLY A 277 -17.30 -15.95 -33.50
N ASP A 278 -17.90 -16.99 -32.95
CA ASP A 278 -19.22 -16.91 -32.32
C ASP A 278 -19.17 -16.79 -30.80
N ASN A 279 -20.34 -16.60 -30.17
CA ASN A 279 -20.55 -16.69 -28.72
C ASN A 279 -19.72 -15.69 -27.90
N CYS A 280 -19.38 -14.55 -28.50
CA CYS A 280 -18.68 -13.47 -27.78
C CYS A 280 -19.64 -12.60 -26.96
N VAL A 281 -19.14 -12.06 -25.85
CA VAL A 281 -19.86 -11.14 -24.95
C VAL A 281 -19.15 -9.79 -24.92
N VAL A 282 -19.92 -8.71 -25.05
CA VAL A 282 -19.45 -7.33 -24.90
C VAL A 282 -20.30 -6.64 -23.84
N GLU A 283 -19.72 -6.38 -22.66
CA GLU A 283 -20.50 -5.86 -21.52
C GLU A 283 -19.83 -4.81 -20.66
N GLY A 284 -20.59 -3.85 -20.13
CA GLY A 284 -20.04 -2.88 -19.17
C GLY A 284 -18.99 -1.92 -19.76
N ASN A 285 -18.86 -1.84 -21.09
CA ASN A 285 -17.85 -0.99 -21.72
C ASN A 285 -18.35 0.44 -21.91
N PHE A 286 -17.43 1.40 -21.88
CA PHE A 286 -17.69 2.81 -22.10
C PHE A 286 -17.06 3.28 -23.42
N PHE A 287 -17.85 3.91 -24.29
CA PHE A 287 -17.40 4.46 -25.57
C PHE A 287 -17.70 5.96 -25.63
N PHE A 288 -16.65 6.77 -25.63
CA PHE A 288 -16.72 8.23 -25.72
C PHE A 288 -16.12 8.71 -27.04
N GLY A 289 -16.96 9.17 -27.97
CA GLY A 289 -16.53 9.55 -29.31
C GLY A 289 -16.04 10.98 -29.47
N ALA A 290 -16.40 11.88 -28.55
CA ALA A 290 -16.16 13.32 -28.64
C ALA A 290 -16.60 13.93 -29.99
N ASN A 291 -17.66 13.39 -30.60
CA ASN A 291 -18.18 13.74 -31.93
C ASN A 291 -17.17 13.61 -33.08
N LEU A 292 -16.12 12.80 -32.91
CA LEU A 292 -15.12 12.58 -33.95
C LEU A 292 -15.71 11.73 -35.08
N ALA A 293 -15.48 12.15 -36.34
CA ALA A 293 -15.91 11.38 -37.49
C ALA A 293 -15.34 9.95 -37.45
N ASN A 294 -16.18 8.96 -37.74
CA ASN A 294 -15.89 7.53 -37.64
C ASN A 294 -15.66 6.98 -36.22
N SER A 295 -15.97 7.74 -35.16
CA SER A 295 -16.01 7.17 -33.81
C SER A 295 -17.17 6.18 -33.70
N GLY A 296 -16.83 4.89 -33.55
CA GLY A 296 -17.79 3.81 -33.54
C GLY A 296 -17.82 3.06 -32.21
N GLY A 297 -18.83 2.20 -32.06
CA GLY A 297 -18.99 1.35 -30.89
C GLY A 297 -18.73 -0.11 -31.25
N VAL A 298 -19.80 -0.89 -31.31
CA VAL A 298 -19.75 -2.34 -31.50
C VAL A 298 -20.33 -2.75 -32.85
N ARG A 299 -19.63 -3.63 -33.57
CA ARG A 299 -20.12 -4.26 -34.80
C ARG A 299 -20.23 -5.77 -34.63
N ILE A 300 -21.40 -6.31 -34.96
CA ILE A 300 -21.77 -7.72 -34.79
C ILE A 300 -21.85 -8.41 -36.15
N ILE A 301 -21.05 -9.47 -36.30
CA ILE A 301 -21.06 -10.48 -37.36
C ILE A 301 -20.92 -11.83 -36.65
N GLY A 302 -21.59 -12.89 -37.12
CA GLY A 302 -21.54 -14.19 -36.45
C GLY A 302 -22.70 -14.43 -35.49
N GLN A 303 -22.61 -15.52 -34.73
CA GLN A 303 -23.74 -16.11 -34.03
C GLN A 303 -23.66 -15.93 -32.51
N ASN A 304 -24.85 -15.86 -31.88
CA ASN A 304 -25.06 -15.96 -30.43
C ASN A 304 -24.34 -14.89 -29.59
N HIS A 305 -24.04 -13.73 -30.17
CA HIS A 305 -23.39 -12.63 -29.49
C HIS A 305 -24.31 -11.95 -28.47
N VAL A 306 -23.72 -11.46 -27.38
CA VAL A 306 -24.40 -10.65 -26.37
C VAL A 306 -23.72 -9.30 -26.26
N VAL A 307 -24.48 -8.22 -26.45
CA VAL A 307 -24.00 -6.84 -26.25
C VAL A 307 -24.91 -6.17 -25.23
N ARG A 308 -24.41 -6.02 -24.00
CA ARG A 308 -25.24 -5.55 -22.88
C ARG A 308 -24.58 -4.57 -21.94
N ASN A 309 -25.34 -3.75 -21.23
CA ASN A 309 -24.80 -2.84 -20.21
C ASN A 309 -23.68 -1.90 -20.71
N ASN A 310 -23.58 -1.64 -22.02
CA ASN A 310 -22.56 -0.73 -22.54
C ASN A 310 -23.11 0.69 -22.59
N TYR A 311 -22.22 1.67 -22.38
CA TYR A 311 -22.52 3.09 -22.46
C TYR A 311 -21.83 3.70 -23.68
N PHE A 312 -22.59 4.32 -24.57
CA PHE A 312 -22.14 4.95 -25.80
C PHE A 312 -22.47 6.43 -25.76
N GLN A 313 -21.48 7.28 -25.98
CA GLN A 313 -21.67 8.73 -25.94
C GLN A 313 -20.91 9.45 -27.04
N ASP A 314 -21.57 10.42 -27.68
CA ASP A 314 -20.99 11.36 -28.64
C ASP A 314 -20.27 10.64 -29.80
N LEU A 315 -20.80 9.48 -30.23
CA LEU A 315 -20.26 8.72 -31.36
C LEU A 315 -20.84 9.27 -32.68
N ALA A 316 -19.98 9.81 -33.54
CA ALA A 316 -20.37 10.37 -34.83
C ALA A 316 -20.17 9.41 -36.01
N GLY A 317 -19.76 8.16 -35.75
CA GLY A 317 -19.66 7.11 -36.77
C GLY A 317 -21.02 6.73 -37.36
N THR A 318 -21.01 6.37 -38.66
CA THR A 318 -22.19 5.93 -39.41
C THR A 318 -21.84 4.78 -40.36
N GLY A 319 -22.83 4.06 -40.87
CA GLY A 319 -22.58 2.93 -41.76
C GLY A 319 -21.95 1.77 -41.01
N ILE A 320 -20.79 1.27 -41.47
CA ILE A 320 -20.05 0.26 -40.70
C ILE A 320 -19.61 0.85 -39.37
N THR A 321 -19.38 2.17 -39.32
CA THR A 321 -19.09 3.13 -38.25
C THR A 321 -19.95 3.22 -37.00
N ALA A 322 -21.20 2.77 -37.09
CA ALA A 322 -22.25 3.23 -36.17
C ALA A 322 -21.98 2.83 -34.71
N ALA A 323 -22.74 3.39 -33.77
CA ALA A 323 -22.59 3.06 -32.35
C ALA A 323 -22.88 1.57 -32.12
N LEU A 324 -23.93 1.04 -32.75
CA LEU A 324 -24.18 -0.39 -32.83
C LEU A 324 -24.56 -0.83 -34.24
N VAL A 325 -23.84 -1.81 -34.77
CA VAL A 325 -24.05 -2.36 -36.10
C VAL A 325 -24.34 -3.86 -36.04
N VAL A 326 -25.40 -4.29 -36.71
CA VAL A 326 -25.61 -5.69 -37.07
C VAL A 326 -25.42 -5.83 -38.57
N GLN A 327 -24.43 -6.61 -38.99
CA GLN A 327 -24.01 -6.76 -40.37
C GLN A 327 -24.85 -7.85 -41.08
N LYS A 328 -25.22 -7.63 -42.35
CA LYS A 328 -25.77 -8.69 -43.20
C LYS A 328 -24.69 -9.71 -43.57
N GLY A 329 -25.08 -10.97 -43.68
CA GLY A 329 -24.21 -12.05 -44.12
C GLY A 329 -23.88 -11.97 -45.62
N ASP A 330 -22.77 -12.55 -46.01
CA ASP A 330 -22.44 -12.82 -47.41
C ASP A 330 -23.27 -14.01 -47.91
N PRO A 331 -23.91 -13.94 -49.11
CA PRO A 331 -24.68 -15.06 -49.65
C PRO A 331 -23.86 -16.33 -49.90
N ASN A 332 -22.53 -16.20 -50.01
CA ASN A 332 -21.63 -17.33 -50.22
C ASN A 332 -21.15 -17.96 -48.89
N TRP A 333 -21.76 -17.57 -47.77
CA TRP A 333 -21.45 -18.14 -46.47
C TRP A 333 -22.29 -19.40 -46.16
N PRO A 334 -21.70 -20.49 -45.61
CA PRO A 334 -20.27 -20.82 -45.54
C PRO A 334 -19.85 -21.66 -46.75
N ALA A 335 -18.67 -21.45 -47.34
CA ALA A 335 -18.07 -22.47 -48.21
C ALA A 335 -17.18 -23.44 -47.40
N THR A 336 -16.47 -22.92 -46.39
CA THR A 336 -15.50 -23.60 -45.51
C THR A 336 -15.20 -22.72 -44.29
N ASP A 337 -14.73 -23.31 -43.18
CA ASP A 337 -14.39 -22.62 -41.90
C ASP A 337 -13.25 -21.57 -42.02
N ASP A 338 -12.68 -21.37 -43.21
CA ASP A 338 -11.60 -20.43 -43.53
C ASP A 338 -12.04 -19.21 -44.38
N ALA A 339 -13.34 -19.08 -44.66
CA ALA A 339 -13.85 -17.98 -45.46
C ALA A 339 -13.64 -16.63 -44.77
N SER A 340 -13.04 -15.68 -45.50
CA SER A 340 -12.76 -14.31 -45.05
C SER A 340 -13.97 -13.37 -45.20
N THR A 341 -15.14 -13.89 -45.58
CA THR A 341 -16.37 -13.12 -45.80
C THR A 341 -17.11 -12.82 -44.49
N TYR A 342 -18.37 -12.38 -44.57
CA TYR A 342 -19.19 -12.05 -43.41
C TYR A 342 -20.21 -13.16 -43.13
N GLU A 343 -20.11 -13.77 -41.96
CA GLU A 343 -21.16 -14.67 -41.46
C GLU A 343 -22.46 -13.93 -41.19
N VAL A 344 -23.60 -14.61 -41.38
CA VAL A 344 -24.90 -14.04 -41.01
C VAL A 344 -24.96 -13.79 -39.51
N ALA A 345 -25.37 -12.59 -39.10
CA ALA A 345 -25.66 -12.32 -37.71
C ALA A 345 -26.89 -13.13 -37.28
N ASN A 346 -26.70 -14.11 -36.39
CA ASN A 346 -27.76 -15.01 -35.94
C ASN A 346 -27.86 -14.97 -34.41
N ASN A 347 -29.07 -14.78 -33.88
CA ASN A 347 -29.33 -14.77 -32.44
C ASN A 347 -28.48 -13.74 -31.66
N ALA A 348 -28.32 -12.55 -32.24
CA ALA A 348 -27.64 -11.43 -31.58
C ALA A 348 -28.59 -10.80 -30.54
N ARG A 349 -28.13 -10.70 -29.29
CA ARG A 349 -28.92 -10.16 -28.17
C ARG A 349 -28.31 -8.85 -27.68
N ILE A 350 -29.06 -7.76 -27.86
CA ILE A 350 -28.62 -6.39 -27.60
C ILE A 350 -29.53 -5.77 -26.55
N PHE A 351 -29.03 -5.59 -25.33
CA PHE A 351 -29.92 -5.13 -24.26
C PHE A 351 -29.30 -4.32 -23.14
N HIS A 352 -30.10 -3.46 -22.51
CA HIS A 352 -29.64 -2.61 -21.41
C HIS A 352 -28.42 -1.75 -21.80
N ASN A 353 -28.33 -1.30 -23.05
CA ASN A 353 -27.30 -0.34 -23.45
C ASN A 353 -27.87 1.08 -23.40
N THR A 354 -27.00 2.07 -23.17
CA THR A 354 -27.37 3.49 -23.18
C THR A 354 -26.62 4.21 -24.28
N PHE A 355 -27.34 4.93 -25.14
CA PHE A 355 -26.81 5.73 -26.24
C PHE A 355 -27.17 7.21 -26.02
N LEU A 356 -26.16 8.04 -25.77
CA LEU A 356 -26.30 9.47 -25.61
C LEU A 356 -25.62 10.19 -26.79
N ASN A 357 -26.36 10.97 -27.56
CA ASN A 357 -25.83 11.78 -28.65
C ASN A 357 -25.03 11.00 -29.72
N CYS A 358 -25.38 9.74 -29.95
CA CYS A 358 -24.83 8.97 -31.06
C CYS A 358 -25.55 9.34 -32.36
N ALA A 359 -24.80 9.67 -33.43
CA ALA A 359 -25.36 10.06 -34.73
C ALA A 359 -26.11 8.89 -35.42
N GLN A 360 -25.71 7.65 -35.14
CA GLN A 360 -26.44 6.48 -35.60
C GLN A 360 -26.37 5.42 -34.48
N PRO A 361 -27.32 5.45 -33.53
CA PRO A 361 -27.40 4.47 -32.44
C PRO A 361 -27.49 3.04 -32.97
N PHE A 362 -28.42 2.79 -33.92
CA PHE A 362 -28.64 1.46 -34.49
C PHE A 362 -28.55 1.47 -36.01
N PHE A 363 -27.66 0.62 -36.55
CA PHE A 363 -27.72 0.16 -37.94
C PHE A 363 -27.90 -1.36 -37.97
N LEU A 364 -29.15 -1.79 -38.11
CA LEU A 364 -29.50 -3.22 -38.10
C LEU A 364 -29.64 -3.71 -39.55
N GLY A 365 -28.79 -4.64 -39.95
CA GLY A 365 -28.74 -5.16 -41.32
C GLY A 365 -27.94 -4.29 -42.28
N ARG A 366 -26.79 -3.77 -41.85
CA ARG A 366 -25.86 -3.08 -42.76
C ARG A 366 -25.43 -4.03 -43.87
N ASN A 367 -25.72 -3.68 -45.13
CA ASN A 367 -25.27 -4.46 -46.28
C ASN A 367 -23.89 -3.99 -46.78
N SER A 368 -22.88 -4.84 -46.62
CA SER A 368 -21.53 -4.68 -47.19
C SER A 368 -21.17 -5.78 -48.20
N SER A 369 -22.05 -6.78 -48.39
CA SER A 369 -21.84 -7.96 -49.23
C SER A 369 -22.46 -7.81 -50.63
N GLY A 370 -23.16 -6.71 -50.89
CA GLY A 370 -23.76 -6.41 -52.19
C GLY A 370 -25.11 -7.11 -52.41
N THR A 371 -25.44 -7.37 -53.68
CA THR A 371 -26.70 -8.01 -54.07
C THR A 371 -26.77 -9.44 -53.53
N GLY A 372 -27.89 -9.80 -52.90
CA GLY A 372 -28.11 -11.13 -52.33
C GLY A 372 -27.62 -11.31 -50.89
N ALA A 373 -27.12 -10.25 -50.23
CA ALA A 373 -26.74 -10.29 -48.82
C ALA A 373 -27.84 -10.90 -47.92
N LEU A 374 -27.43 -11.81 -47.02
CA LEU A 374 -28.32 -12.54 -46.13
C LEU A 374 -28.74 -11.66 -44.95
N ASP A 375 -30.04 -11.58 -44.71
CA ASP A 375 -30.58 -10.82 -43.58
C ASP A 375 -30.19 -11.47 -42.25
N PRO A 376 -29.93 -10.68 -41.20
CA PRO A 376 -29.78 -11.20 -39.85
C PRO A 376 -31.03 -11.96 -39.39
N VAL A 377 -30.83 -12.95 -38.53
CA VAL A 377 -31.90 -13.82 -38.03
C VAL A 377 -31.92 -13.80 -36.50
N GLY A 378 -33.11 -13.71 -35.90
CA GLY A 378 -33.27 -13.80 -34.44
C GLY A 378 -32.58 -12.66 -33.67
N VAL A 379 -32.53 -11.46 -34.24
CA VAL A 379 -31.96 -10.30 -33.55
C VAL A 379 -32.94 -9.78 -32.51
N GLU A 380 -32.47 -9.63 -31.27
CA GLU A 380 -33.20 -9.04 -30.16
C GLU A 380 -32.58 -7.69 -29.80
N VAL A 381 -33.40 -6.64 -29.74
CA VAL A 381 -33.03 -5.32 -29.23
C VAL A 381 -34.00 -5.00 -28.11
N ARG A 382 -33.52 -4.89 -26.87
CA ARG A 382 -34.42 -4.71 -25.73
C ARG A 382 -33.87 -3.90 -24.57
N ASN A 383 -34.74 -3.18 -23.88
CA ASN A 383 -34.42 -2.39 -22.70
C ASN A 383 -33.26 -1.40 -22.91
N ASN A 384 -33.04 -0.89 -24.13
CA ASN A 384 -32.01 0.10 -24.40
C ASN A 384 -32.57 1.52 -24.25
N ILE A 385 -31.69 2.47 -23.93
CA ILE A 385 -32.02 3.90 -23.91
C ILE A 385 -31.32 4.60 -25.07
N VAL A 386 -32.04 5.44 -25.81
CA VAL A 386 -31.46 6.41 -26.73
C VAL A 386 -31.92 7.82 -26.36
N GLN A 387 -30.98 8.73 -26.16
CA GLN A 387 -31.24 10.16 -26.01
C GLN A 387 -30.35 10.95 -26.97
N SER A 388 -30.95 11.69 -27.91
CA SER A 388 -30.27 12.74 -28.66
C SER A 388 -30.63 14.11 -28.07
N THR A 389 -29.64 15.00 -27.93
CA THR A 389 -29.85 16.41 -27.57
C THR A 389 -29.43 17.37 -28.68
N THR A 390 -28.78 16.87 -29.74
CA THR A 390 -28.18 17.67 -30.81
C THR A 390 -29.02 17.73 -32.07
N GLY A 391 -30.02 16.84 -32.21
CA GLY A 391 -30.84 16.72 -33.43
C GLY A 391 -30.11 16.07 -34.62
N ALA A 392 -28.85 15.69 -34.44
CA ALA A 392 -28.08 15.03 -35.48
C ALA A 392 -28.37 13.53 -35.53
N GLY A 393 -28.44 13.00 -36.75
CA GLY A 393 -28.48 11.55 -36.97
C GLY A 393 -29.88 10.94 -37.09
N VAL A 394 -29.95 9.62 -37.08
CA VAL A 394 -31.20 8.83 -37.15
C VAL A 394 -31.10 7.65 -36.18
N VAL A 395 -32.17 7.39 -35.41
CA VAL A 395 -32.13 6.35 -34.36
C VAL A 395 -32.06 4.93 -34.94
N PHE A 396 -33.06 4.51 -35.70
CA PHE A 396 -33.15 3.17 -36.29
C PHE A 396 -32.95 3.22 -37.81
N ASN A 397 -31.81 2.74 -38.27
CA ASN A 397 -31.59 2.44 -39.69
C ASN A 397 -31.66 0.93 -39.90
N LEU A 398 -32.73 0.48 -40.57
CA LEU A 398 -32.98 -0.94 -40.83
C LEU A 398 -32.69 -1.25 -42.29
N GLY A 399 -31.82 -2.22 -42.53
CA GLY A 399 -31.52 -2.73 -43.86
C GLY A 399 -32.34 -3.96 -44.27
N TYR A 400 -33.26 -4.42 -43.42
CA TYR A 400 -34.12 -5.58 -43.62
C TYR A 400 -35.45 -5.41 -42.87
N ASP A 401 -36.39 -6.35 -43.07
CA ASP A 401 -37.73 -6.26 -42.51
C ASP A 401 -37.71 -6.12 -40.98
N SER A 402 -38.38 -5.09 -40.46
CA SER A 402 -38.48 -4.84 -39.03
C SER A 402 -39.23 -5.95 -38.29
N ALA A 403 -40.12 -6.69 -38.96
CA ALA A 403 -40.84 -7.81 -38.38
C ALA A 403 -39.91 -9.00 -38.01
N ALA A 404 -38.69 -9.03 -38.56
CA ALA A 404 -37.69 -10.05 -38.25
C ALA A 404 -36.84 -9.70 -37.01
N ILE A 405 -37.08 -8.55 -36.37
CA ILE A 405 -36.36 -8.06 -35.20
C ILE A 405 -37.29 -8.02 -34.01
N ALA A 406 -36.90 -8.67 -32.92
CA ALA A 406 -37.64 -8.62 -31.67
C ALA A 406 -37.24 -7.36 -30.88
N PHE A 407 -38.19 -6.44 -30.72
CA PHE A 407 -38.03 -5.23 -29.92
C PHE A 407 -38.85 -5.32 -28.63
N SER A 408 -38.28 -4.91 -27.49
CA SER A 408 -39.01 -4.91 -26.22
C SER A 408 -38.40 -3.94 -25.18
N GLY A 409 -39.21 -3.07 -24.58
CA GLY A 409 -38.77 -2.22 -23.45
C GLY A 409 -37.74 -1.12 -23.81
N ASP A 410 -37.46 -0.90 -25.10
CA ASP A 410 -36.58 0.19 -25.51
C ASP A 410 -37.26 1.56 -25.36
N TYR A 411 -36.49 2.57 -24.98
CA TYR A 411 -36.97 3.95 -24.85
C TYR A 411 -36.07 4.90 -25.63
N VAL A 412 -36.64 5.57 -26.62
CA VAL A 412 -35.89 6.42 -27.55
C VAL A 412 -36.44 7.85 -27.59
N TYR A 413 -35.54 8.82 -27.59
CA TYR A 413 -35.88 10.23 -27.74
C TYR A 413 -34.93 10.90 -28.74
N HIS A 414 -35.54 11.59 -29.71
CA HIS A 414 -34.85 12.46 -30.65
C HIS A 414 -35.61 13.79 -30.73
N PRO A 415 -34.95 14.95 -30.57
CA PRO A 415 -35.64 16.23 -30.43
C PRO A 415 -36.42 16.60 -31.69
N ASP A 416 -35.88 16.26 -32.87
CA ASP A 416 -36.55 16.48 -34.16
C ASP A 416 -37.48 15.32 -34.60
N GLY A 417 -37.69 14.31 -33.75
CA GLY A 417 -38.48 13.12 -34.09
C GLY A 417 -37.86 12.22 -35.16
N ASN A 418 -36.56 12.36 -35.45
CA ASN A 418 -35.88 11.57 -36.47
C ASN A 418 -35.52 10.15 -35.99
N TYR A 419 -36.55 9.35 -35.79
CA TYR A 419 -36.41 7.98 -35.32
C TYR A 419 -36.03 6.99 -36.43
N GLY A 420 -36.14 7.38 -37.71
CA GLY A 420 -36.02 6.46 -38.83
C GLY A 420 -37.27 5.60 -38.95
N VAL A 421 -37.14 4.30 -38.72
CA VAL A 421 -38.31 3.40 -38.68
C VAL A 421 -39.07 3.58 -37.37
N THR A 422 -40.36 3.91 -37.47
CA THR A 422 -41.27 4.14 -36.34
C THR A 422 -42.34 3.04 -36.23
N GLY A 423 -43.09 3.02 -35.12
CA GLY A 423 -44.14 2.04 -34.89
C GLY A 423 -43.64 0.63 -34.62
N LEU A 424 -42.36 0.50 -34.23
CA LEU A 424 -41.76 -0.78 -33.85
C LEU A 424 -42.42 -1.28 -32.55
N PRO A 425 -42.91 -2.53 -32.50
CA PRO A 425 -43.49 -3.09 -31.29
C PRO A 425 -42.54 -3.02 -30.10
N GLY A 426 -43.02 -2.71 -28.90
CA GLY A 426 -42.18 -2.68 -27.70
C GLY A 426 -41.19 -1.52 -27.60
N VAL A 427 -41.13 -0.61 -28.57
CA VAL A 427 -40.33 0.62 -28.52
C VAL A 427 -41.19 1.80 -28.08
N THR A 428 -40.75 2.50 -27.04
CA THR A 428 -41.35 3.76 -26.59
C THR A 428 -40.62 4.93 -27.22
N TYR A 429 -41.35 5.79 -27.92
CA TYR A 429 -40.83 7.01 -28.53
C TYR A 429 -41.27 8.23 -27.68
N GLY A 430 -40.32 9.01 -27.17
CA GLY A 430 -40.59 10.23 -26.40
C GLY A 430 -41.14 11.39 -27.26
N PRO A 431 -41.60 12.51 -26.64
CA PRO A 431 -41.41 12.92 -25.23
C PRO A 431 -42.28 12.16 -24.19
N PRO A 432 -41.89 12.17 -22.89
CA PRO A 432 -40.70 12.84 -22.33
C PRO A 432 -39.38 12.15 -22.75
N SER A 433 -38.25 12.85 -22.64
CA SER A 433 -36.93 12.25 -22.88
C SER A 433 -36.52 11.31 -21.73
N PRO A 434 -35.53 10.43 -21.91
CA PRO A 434 -34.94 9.64 -20.83
C PRO A 434 -34.35 10.46 -19.67
N ASP A 435 -34.18 11.77 -19.82
CA ASP A 435 -33.65 12.68 -18.80
C ASP A 435 -32.29 12.20 -18.23
N LEU A 436 -31.35 11.86 -19.13
CA LEU A 436 -29.98 11.55 -18.75
C LEU A 436 -29.25 12.84 -18.32
N VAL A 437 -28.74 12.84 -17.09
CA VAL A 437 -28.03 13.95 -16.45
C VAL A 437 -26.58 13.57 -16.17
N ALA A 438 -25.64 14.49 -16.40
CA ALA A 438 -24.23 14.25 -16.13
C ALA A 438 -23.98 14.05 -14.63
N ASP A 439 -23.25 12.99 -14.26
CA ASP A 439 -22.79 12.75 -12.90
C ASP A 439 -21.27 12.89 -12.83
N ALA A 440 -20.80 13.94 -12.18
CA ALA A 440 -19.36 14.23 -12.09
C ALA A 440 -18.58 13.18 -11.28
N SER A 441 -19.23 12.48 -10.35
CA SER A 441 -18.58 11.45 -9.54
C SER A 441 -18.38 10.15 -10.29
N LEU A 442 -19.25 9.88 -11.28
CA LEU A 442 -19.19 8.68 -12.11
C LEU A 442 -18.50 8.91 -13.45
N GLY A 443 -18.44 10.16 -13.94
CA GLY A 443 -17.78 10.51 -15.20
C GLY A 443 -18.61 10.25 -16.47
N TYR A 444 -19.91 9.96 -16.34
CA TYR A 444 -20.85 9.77 -17.45
C TYR A 444 -22.28 10.19 -17.04
N ALA A 445 -23.22 10.23 -18.00
CA ALA A 445 -24.59 10.61 -17.73
C ALA A 445 -25.45 9.41 -17.31
N ILE A 446 -26.35 9.64 -16.35
CA ILE A 446 -27.24 8.62 -15.79
C ILE A 446 -28.69 9.13 -15.79
N PRO A 447 -29.71 8.24 -15.76
CA PRO A 447 -31.10 8.65 -15.59
C PRO A 447 -31.27 9.50 -14.31
N SER A 448 -32.00 10.61 -14.42
CA SER A 448 -32.41 11.39 -13.26
C SER A 448 -33.32 10.58 -12.32
N SER A 449 -33.54 11.08 -11.10
CA SER A 449 -34.47 10.44 -10.15
C SER A 449 -35.94 10.47 -10.59
N THR A 450 -36.28 11.23 -11.64
CA THR A 450 -37.62 11.36 -12.20
C THR A 450 -37.70 10.84 -13.63
N SER A 451 -36.66 10.13 -14.09
CA SER A 451 -36.59 9.64 -15.45
C SER A 451 -37.75 8.68 -15.77
N PRO A 452 -38.34 8.74 -16.98
CA PRO A 452 -39.40 7.80 -17.39
C PRO A 452 -38.90 6.37 -17.65
N VAL A 453 -37.58 6.15 -17.64
CA VAL A 453 -36.97 4.84 -17.92
C VAL A 453 -36.82 3.96 -16.68
N LEU A 454 -37.15 4.50 -15.50
CA LEU A 454 -37.03 3.80 -14.23
C LEU A 454 -38.04 2.66 -14.16
N GLY A 455 -37.58 1.46 -13.83
CA GLY A 455 -38.40 0.25 -13.74
C GLY A 455 -39.03 -0.22 -15.07
N LEU A 456 -38.59 0.32 -16.21
CA LEU A 456 -39.24 0.10 -17.52
C LEU A 456 -38.86 -1.22 -18.20
N ALA A 457 -37.78 -1.89 -17.78
CA ALA A 457 -37.30 -3.07 -18.48
C ALA A 457 -38.34 -4.21 -18.44
N THR A 458 -38.69 -4.76 -19.61
CA THR A 458 -39.82 -5.69 -19.77
C THR A 458 -39.38 -7.15 -19.90
N GLU A 459 -38.30 -7.42 -20.63
CA GLU A 459 -37.76 -8.76 -20.83
C GLU A 459 -36.43 -8.93 -20.07
N THR A 460 -36.29 -10.03 -19.34
CA THR A 460 -35.12 -10.25 -18.46
C THR A 460 -34.37 -11.56 -18.75
N THR A 461 -34.52 -12.16 -19.93
CA THR A 461 -33.84 -13.41 -20.28
C THR A 461 -32.90 -13.22 -21.47
N PRO A 462 -31.58 -13.50 -21.36
CA PRO A 462 -30.88 -13.89 -20.13
C PRO A 462 -30.90 -12.78 -19.07
N ALA A 463 -30.83 -13.18 -17.81
CA ALA A 463 -30.86 -12.25 -16.67
C ALA A 463 -29.66 -11.30 -16.69
N THR A 464 -29.97 -10.01 -16.60
CA THR A 464 -29.00 -8.94 -16.32
C THR A 464 -28.93 -8.77 -14.81
N THR A 465 -27.94 -9.41 -14.18
CA THR A 465 -27.80 -9.40 -12.72
C THR A 465 -26.99 -8.22 -12.19
N LEU A 466 -26.19 -7.59 -13.04
CA LEU A 466 -25.34 -6.44 -12.70
C LEU A 466 -25.71 -5.23 -13.57
N ASP A 467 -25.40 -4.02 -13.15
CA ASP A 467 -25.42 -2.81 -13.99
C ASP A 467 -24.02 -2.51 -14.56
N VAL A 468 -23.88 -1.38 -15.26
CA VAL A 468 -22.59 -0.93 -15.86
C VAL A 468 -21.48 -0.72 -14.82
N ARG A 469 -21.82 -0.53 -13.54
CA ARG A 469 -20.86 -0.38 -12.44
C ARG A 469 -20.47 -1.73 -11.83
N ALA A 470 -20.88 -2.84 -12.45
CA ALA A 470 -20.82 -4.17 -11.88
C ALA A 470 -21.55 -4.30 -10.52
N LEU A 471 -22.58 -3.46 -10.27
CA LEU A 471 -23.38 -3.51 -9.04
C LEU A 471 -24.66 -4.33 -9.26
N PRO A 472 -25.15 -5.07 -8.25
CA PRO A 472 -26.33 -5.93 -8.42
C PRO A 472 -27.60 -5.17 -8.77
N ARG A 473 -28.31 -5.60 -9.81
CA ARG A 473 -29.65 -5.12 -10.18
C ARG A 473 -30.73 -5.79 -9.33
N PRO A 474 -31.89 -5.13 -9.10
CA PRO A 474 -33.02 -5.74 -8.42
C PRO A 474 -33.61 -6.92 -9.23
N ALA A 475 -34.26 -7.84 -8.52
CA ALA A 475 -34.87 -9.02 -9.15
C ALA A 475 -35.98 -8.65 -10.15
N SER A 476 -36.75 -7.60 -9.85
CA SER A 476 -37.85 -7.05 -10.66
C SER A 476 -37.77 -5.52 -10.70
N GLY A 477 -38.44 -4.89 -11.66
CA GLY A 477 -38.48 -3.42 -11.77
C GLY A 477 -37.13 -2.83 -12.15
N LYS A 478 -36.40 -3.49 -13.06
CA LYS A 478 -35.11 -2.99 -13.54
C LYS A 478 -35.30 -1.77 -14.44
N ASP A 479 -34.37 -0.84 -14.38
CA ASP A 479 -34.31 0.29 -15.31
C ASP A 479 -33.92 -0.16 -16.72
N ALA A 480 -34.49 0.51 -17.73
CA ALA A 480 -33.93 0.42 -19.08
C ALA A 480 -32.54 1.10 -19.12
N GLY A 481 -31.72 0.74 -20.11
CA GLY A 481 -30.34 1.20 -20.23
C GLY A 481 -29.39 0.50 -19.27
N CYS A 482 -28.14 0.96 -19.25
CA CYS A 482 -27.02 0.25 -18.62
C CYS A 482 -26.89 0.49 -17.12
N TYR A 483 -27.46 1.58 -16.60
CA TYR A 483 -27.35 2.02 -15.22
C TYR A 483 -28.63 1.72 -14.43
N GLU A 484 -28.50 1.30 -13.18
CA GLU A 484 -29.63 1.02 -12.30
C GLU A 484 -29.68 2.07 -11.16
N ARG A 485 -30.70 2.94 -11.18
CA ARG A 485 -30.77 4.16 -10.36
C ARG A 485 -30.96 3.88 -8.89
N GLU A 486 -31.74 2.87 -8.55
CA GLU A 486 -32.00 2.49 -7.16
C GLU A 486 -30.76 1.90 -6.46
N VAL A 487 -29.75 1.49 -7.24
CA VAL A 487 -28.52 0.88 -6.73
C VAL A 487 -27.50 1.98 -6.37
N THR A 488 -27.25 2.13 -5.08
CA THR A 488 -26.26 3.08 -4.54
C THR A 488 -24.84 2.54 -4.61
N GLY A 489 -23.86 3.43 -4.82
CA GLY A 489 -22.44 3.08 -4.87
C GLY A 489 -21.79 3.48 -6.20
N ILE A 490 -20.46 3.54 -6.22
CA ILE A 490 -19.70 3.94 -7.41
C ILE A 490 -19.32 2.74 -8.30
N GLY A 491 -19.04 1.57 -7.72
CA GLY A 491 -18.66 0.35 -8.45
C GLY A 491 -17.53 0.58 -9.47
N SER A 492 -17.54 -0.19 -10.55
CA SER A 492 -16.71 0.05 -11.75
C SER A 492 -17.15 1.32 -12.49
N GLY A 493 -16.24 1.94 -13.22
CA GLY A 493 -16.53 3.14 -14.00
C GLY A 493 -15.60 3.28 -15.20
N PRO A 494 -15.76 4.37 -15.97
CA PRO A 494 -14.86 4.66 -17.08
C PRO A 494 -13.44 4.85 -16.56
N LEU A 495 -12.49 4.16 -17.20
CA LEU A 495 -11.08 4.18 -16.84
C LEU A 495 -10.40 5.42 -17.39
N THR A 496 -9.37 5.85 -16.68
CA THR A 496 -8.46 6.91 -17.06
C THR A 496 -7.04 6.37 -17.17
N ARG A 497 -6.10 7.25 -17.54
CA ARG A 497 -4.68 6.87 -17.63
C ARG A 497 -4.14 6.33 -16.30
N SER A 498 -4.59 6.81 -15.14
CA SER A 498 -4.05 6.38 -13.85
C SER A 498 -4.49 4.97 -13.44
N ASP A 499 -5.49 4.39 -14.10
CA ASP A 499 -6.07 3.10 -13.72
C ASP A 499 -5.40 1.92 -14.44
N VAL A 500 -4.58 2.21 -15.47
CA VAL A 500 -4.03 1.19 -16.38
C VAL A 500 -2.56 1.42 -16.73
N GLY A 501 -1.92 0.45 -17.37
CA GLY A 501 -0.57 0.56 -17.89
C GLY A 501 0.52 0.57 -16.81
N PRO A 502 1.79 0.83 -17.20
CA PRO A 502 2.93 0.65 -16.31
C PRO A 502 2.99 1.72 -15.22
N GLU A 503 3.31 1.34 -13.98
CA GLU A 503 3.46 2.26 -12.84
C GLU A 503 4.49 3.35 -13.12
N PHE A 504 5.67 2.96 -13.62
CA PHE A 504 6.74 3.91 -13.98
C PHE A 504 6.36 4.83 -15.14
N TYR A 505 5.22 4.59 -15.80
CA TYR A 505 4.73 5.37 -16.93
C TYR A 505 3.37 6.01 -16.69
N GLY A 506 2.97 6.20 -15.43
CA GLY A 506 1.73 6.91 -15.05
C GLY A 506 0.51 6.01 -14.85
N GLY A 507 0.71 4.70 -14.79
CA GLY A 507 -0.29 3.73 -14.33
C GLY A 507 -0.38 3.60 -12.81
N PRO A 508 -1.21 2.68 -12.31
CA PRO A 508 -1.51 2.56 -10.89
C PRO A 508 -0.29 2.06 -10.10
N ALA A 509 -0.14 2.57 -8.87
CA ALA A 509 0.93 2.18 -7.97
C ALA A 509 0.82 0.70 -7.56
N GLY A 510 1.94 0.00 -7.48
CA GLY A 510 1.97 -1.42 -7.10
C GLY A 510 1.58 -2.39 -8.22
N SER A 511 1.49 -1.94 -9.48
CA SER A 511 1.19 -2.82 -10.63
C SER A 511 2.20 -3.96 -10.79
N PHE A 512 3.47 -3.71 -10.42
CA PHE A 512 4.47 -4.74 -10.22
C PHE A 512 5.51 -4.31 -9.18
N THR A 513 5.76 -5.17 -8.20
CA THR A 513 6.83 -5.00 -7.23
C THR A 513 7.94 -6.02 -7.53
N PRO A 514 9.17 -5.57 -7.88
CA PRO A 514 10.29 -6.48 -8.11
C PRO A 514 10.52 -7.40 -6.90
N PRO A 515 10.71 -8.71 -7.11
CA PRO A 515 11.10 -9.62 -6.02
C PRO A 515 12.36 -9.10 -5.32
N GLY A 516 12.27 -8.89 -4.00
CA GLY A 516 13.38 -8.39 -3.18
C GLY A 516 13.65 -6.89 -3.24
N ALA A 517 12.75 -6.06 -3.80
CA ALA A 517 12.87 -4.61 -3.76
C ALA A 517 12.90 -4.07 -2.32
N GLN A 518 13.76 -3.07 -2.07
CA GLN A 518 13.99 -2.46 -0.76
C GLN A 518 13.43 -1.02 -0.71
N VAL A 519 12.85 -0.65 0.42
CA VAL A 519 12.39 0.73 0.68
C VAL A 519 13.59 1.69 0.69
N ALA A 520 13.45 2.87 0.08
CA ALA A 520 14.48 3.88 0.05
C ALA A 520 14.75 4.44 1.47
N ALA A 521 16.02 4.63 1.80
CA ALA A 521 16.44 5.11 3.11
C ALA A 521 15.91 6.54 3.39
N PRO A 522 15.48 6.85 4.63
CA PRO A 522 15.03 8.19 4.99
C PRO A 522 16.11 9.27 4.81
N LEU A 523 15.69 10.48 4.46
CA LEU A 523 16.52 11.68 4.34
C LEU A 523 16.11 12.71 5.40
N PHE A 524 17.08 13.44 5.96
CA PHE A 524 16.86 14.44 7.01
C PHE A 524 17.07 15.86 6.48
N ASN A 525 16.19 16.78 6.84
CA ASN A 525 16.33 18.20 6.54
C ASN A 525 15.86 19.09 7.72
N PRO A 526 16.71 19.96 8.30
CA PRO A 526 18.10 20.24 7.90
C PRO A 526 19.01 19.02 8.10
N PRO A 527 20.15 18.92 7.37
CA PRO A 527 21.08 17.80 7.52
C PRO A 527 21.74 17.77 8.91
N ALA A 528 22.49 16.70 9.21
CA ALA A 528 23.32 16.64 10.41
C ALA A 528 24.28 17.85 10.49
N GLY A 529 24.52 18.37 11.70
CA GLY A 529 25.37 19.55 11.87
C GLY A 529 25.36 20.16 13.26
N SER A 530 26.09 21.26 13.41
CA SER A 530 26.15 22.06 14.64
C SER A 530 25.25 23.29 14.53
N TYR A 531 24.45 23.52 15.57
CA TYR A 531 23.45 24.59 15.64
C TYR A 531 23.50 25.28 17.00
N THR A 532 23.08 26.55 17.04
CA THR A 532 23.03 27.37 18.26
C THR A 532 21.63 27.42 18.90
N GLY A 533 20.66 26.73 18.31
CA GLY A 533 19.27 26.68 18.76
C GLY A 533 18.54 25.43 18.27
N THR A 534 17.33 25.21 18.79
CA THR A 534 16.49 24.04 18.50
C THR A 534 16.28 23.87 16.98
N GLN A 535 16.44 22.64 16.49
CA GLN A 535 16.14 22.29 15.10
C GLN A 535 14.78 21.61 14.96
N SER A 536 14.11 21.86 13.85
CA SER A 536 12.88 21.18 13.44
C SER A 536 13.18 20.34 12.21
N VAL A 537 13.39 19.04 12.40
CA VAL A 537 13.91 18.13 11.36
C VAL A 537 12.76 17.41 10.66
N THR A 538 12.63 17.65 9.36
CA THR A 538 11.76 16.88 8.47
C THR A 538 12.45 15.59 8.03
N ILE A 539 11.71 14.48 8.00
CA ILE A 539 12.15 13.18 7.52
C ILE A 539 11.32 12.77 6.30
N ALA A 540 11.95 12.36 5.21
CA ALA A 540 11.29 11.94 3.98
C ALA A 540 11.92 10.69 3.38
N THR A 541 11.15 9.90 2.61
CA THR A 541 11.66 8.80 1.77
C THR A 541 11.07 8.95 0.37
N THR A 542 11.80 8.50 -0.66
CA THR A 542 11.31 8.49 -2.04
C THR A 542 10.35 7.32 -2.31
N THR A 543 10.25 6.34 -1.40
CA THR A 543 9.25 5.26 -1.51
C THR A 543 7.87 5.76 -1.09
N THR A 544 7.03 6.13 -2.05
CA THR A 544 5.67 6.62 -1.81
C THR A 544 4.85 5.62 -0.98
N GLY A 545 4.19 6.13 0.07
CA GLY A 545 3.35 5.36 0.98
C GLY A 545 4.09 4.52 2.02
N ALA A 546 5.43 4.64 2.13
CA ALA A 546 6.19 3.99 3.20
C ALA A 546 5.99 4.70 4.55
N ALA A 547 5.89 3.91 5.62
CA ALA A 547 5.86 4.39 6.99
C ALA A 547 7.28 4.58 7.53
N ILE A 548 7.56 5.74 8.14
CA ILE A 548 8.87 6.05 8.71
C ILE A 548 8.79 5.97 10.24
N ARG A 549 9.76 5.30 10.88
CA ARG A 549 9.98 5.34 12.33
C ARG A 549 11.34 5.92 12.66
N TYR A 550 11.47 6.62 13.78
CA TYR A 550 12.70 7.27 14.20
C TYR A 550 12.98 7.18 15.71
N THR A 551 14.21 7.49 16.10
CA THR A 551 14.72 7.55 17.49
C THR A 551 15.66 8.75 17.63
N LEU A 552 15.72 9.37 18.80
CA LEU A 552 16.61 10.52 19.10
C LEU A 552 17.76 10.19 20.06
N ASP A 553 17.68 9.03 20.71
CA ASP A 553 18.63 8.54 21.71
C ASP A 553 19.79 7.73 21.08
N GLY A 554 19.87 7.70 19.74
CA GLY A 554 20.86 6.94 18.98
C GLY A 554 20.61 5.44 18.89
N SER A 555 19.53 4.90 19.47
CA SER A 555 19.13 3.49 19.28
C SER A 555 18.65 3.25 17.85
N ALA A 556 18.76 2.02 17.32
CA ALA A 556 18.32 1.71 15.96
C ALA A 556 16.79 1.50 15.91
N PRO A 557 16.02 2.26 15.11
CA PRO A 557 14.60 1.97 14.89
C PRO A 557 14.41 0.72 14.04
N THR A 558 13.25 0.09 14.17
CA THR A 558 12.80 -1.05 13.34
C THR A 558 11.37 -0.79 12.86
N ALA A 559 10.77 -1.73 12.11
CA ALA A 559 9.36 -1.67 11.73
C ALA A 559 8.39 -1.51 12.94
N SER A 560 8.78 -2.01 14.11
CA SER A 560 7.97 -1.97 15.35
C SER A 560 8.56 -1.09 16.45
N THR A 561 9.85 -0.73 16.38
CA THR A 561 10.57 -0.01 17.45
C THR A 561 10.92 1.41 16.99
N GLY A 562 10.68 2.39 17.86
CA GLY A 562 10.85 3.82 17.57
C GLY A 562 9.53 4.55 17.33
N THR A 563 9.59 5.87 17.26
CA THR A 563 8.43 6.76 17.13
C THR A 563 7.99 6.83 15.67
N LEU A 564 6.69 6.63 15.40
CA LEU A 564 6.13 6.81 14.06
C LEU A 564 6.21 8.28 13.67
N TYR A 565 6.76 8.57 12.50
CA TYR A 565 6.90 9.93 11.98
C TYR A 565 5.54 10.48 11.51
N ALA A 566 5.08 11.54 12.16
CA ALA A 566 3.81 12.21 11.85
C ALA A 566 3.97 13.72 11.56
N GLY A 567 5.20 14.25 11.65
CA GLY A 567 5.52 15.66 11.48
C GLY A 567 6.97 15.95 11.90
N PRO A 568 7.47 17.18 11.69
CA PRO A 568 8.85 17.54 11.99
C PRO A 568 9.28 17.19 13.42
N VAL A 569 10.49 16.66 13.56
CA VAL A 569 11.07 16.23 14.84
C VAL A 569 11.83 17.40 15.48
N SER A 570 11.44 17.77 16.70
CA SER A 570 12.14 18.82 17.46
C SER A 570 13.40 18.29 18.13
N VAL A 571 14.55 18.89 17.83
CA VAL A 571 15.87 18.59 18.41
C VAL A 571 16.35 19.81 19.18
N ALA A 572 15.97 19.91 20.46
CA ALA A 572 16.25 21.06 21.32
C ALA A 572 17.61 20.99 22.03
N THR A 573 18.13 19.79 22.22
CA THR A 573 19.46 19.49 22.78
C THR A 573 20.21 18.57 21.82
N SER A 574 21.54 18.45 21.99
CA SER A 574 22.35 17.61 21.11
C SER A 574 21.86 16.15 21.10
N ALA A 575 21.57 15.60 19.93
CA ALA A 575 20.94 14.29 19.76
C ALA A 575 21.45 13.55 18.51
N THR A 576 21.29 12.21 18.50
CA THR A 576 21.50 11.39 17.30
C THR A 576 20.15 10.89 16.80
N LEU A 577 19.69 11.48 15.69
CA LEU A 577 18.45 11.08 15.03
C LEU A 577 18.73 9.88 14.10
N LYS A 578 18.04 8.76 14.33
CA LYS A 578 18.06 7.61 13.41
C LYS A 578 16.66 7.35 12.88
N ALA A 579 16.53 6.92 11.62
CA ALA A 579 15.24 6.63 11.00
C ALA A 579 15.29 5.43 10.05
N ILE A 580 14.19 4.69 9.97
CA ILE A 580 13.94 3.59 9.02
C ILE A 580 12.59 3.79 8.32
N ALA A 581 12.51 3.43 7.05
CA ALA A 581 11.26 3.41 6.28
C ALA A 581 10.85 1.98 5.96
N THR A 582 9.55 1.69 6.06
CA THR A 582 8.98 0.34 5.89
C THR A 582 7.73 0.40 5.02
N LYS A 583 7.50 -0.63 4.21
CA LYS A 583 6.32 -0.75 3.36
C LYS A 583 6.03 -2.22 3.14
N SER A 584 4.78 -2.64 3.35
CA SER A 584 4.36 -4.03 3.14
C SER A 584 4.70 -4.48 1.71
N GLY A 585 5.26 -5.68 1.58
CA GLY A 585 5.69 -6.25 0.29
C GLY A 585 7.09 -5.82 -0.18
N LEU A 586 7.78 -4.94 0.55
CA LEU A 586 9.17 -4.55 0.30
C LEU A 586 10.06 -4.94 1.49
N ALA A 587 11.36 -5.12 1.24
CA ALA A 587 12.35 -5.18 2.30
C ALA A 587 12.51 -3.80 2.97
N ASP A 588 12.68 -3.76 4.28
CA ASP A 588 12.87 -2.52 5.04
C ASP A 588 14.09 -1.73 4.53
N SER A 589 14.03 -0.40 4.62
CA SER A 589 15.17 0.44 4.25
C SER A 589 16.39 0.19 5.14
N THR A 590 17.56 0.62 4.69
CA THR A 590 18.68 0.82 5.63
C THR A 590 18.31 1.92 6.64
N VAL A 591 18.93 1.88 7.83
CA VAL A 591 18.73 2.91 8.86
C VAL A 591 19.59 4.13 8.54
N SER A 592 18.94 5.27 8.33
CA SER A 592 19.62 6.57 8.18
C SER A 592 19.99 7.13 9.55
N THR A 593 21.15 7.78 9.67
CA THR A 593 21.66 8.35 10.92
C THR A 593 22.14 9.80 10.73
N ALA A 594 21.76 10.71 11.63
CA ALA A 594 22.20 12.11 11.66
C ALA A 594 22.51 12.58 13.09
N ALA A 595 23.67 13.20 13.27
CA ALA A 595 24.07 13.81 14.53
C ALA A 595 23.81 15.33 14.52
N TYR A 596 23.05 15.81 15.49
CA TYR A 596 22.77 17.23 15.71
C TYR A 596 23.46 17.68 16.99
N THR A 597 24.39 18.63 16.88
CA THR A 597 25.04 19.25 18.04
C THR A 597 24.39 20.60 18.32
N ILE A 598 23.67 20.72 19.44
CA ILE A 598 23.07 21.97 19.89
C ILE A 598 23.95 22.56 20.99
N THR A 599 24.52 23.73 20.73
CA THR A 599 25.27 24.52 21.73
C THR A 599 24.43 25.72 22.15
N PRO A 600 23.88 25.74 23.37
CA PRO A 600 23.06 26.86 23.84
C PRO A 600 23.89 28.15 23.88
N THR A 601 23.30 29.29 23.50
CA THR A 601 23.94 30.61 23.64
C THR A 601 23.81 31.13 25.07
N GLY A 602 24.73 32.00 25.52
CA GLY A 602 24.59 32.70 26.81
C GLY A 602 25.16 32.00 28.07
N GLY A 603 26.06 31.02 27.93
CA GLY A 603 26.73 30.38 29.06
C GLY A 603 27.65 31.33 29.82
N THR A 604 27.69 31.21 31.15
CA THR A 604 28.60 31.97 32.02
C THR A 604 29.85 31.14 32.29
N THR A 605 31.03 31.74 32.10
CA THR A 605 32.32 31.05 32.25
C THR A 605 33.08 31.56 33.48
N ILE A 606 33.54 30.63 34.32
CA ILE A 606 34.36 30.93 35.50
C ILE A 606 35.69 30.15 35.45
N THR A 607 36.72 30.71 36.08
CA THR A 607 38.04 30.07 36.27
C THR A 607 38.34 29.94 37.76
N SER A 608 39.47 29.31 38.12
CA SER A 608 39.87 29.16 39.51
C SER A 608 40.08 30.48 40.27
N ALA A 609 40.33 31.59 39.56
CA ALA A 609 40.45 32.91 40.15
C ALA A 609 39.12 33.47 40.70
N ALA A 610 37.98 32.93 40.27
CA ALA A 610 36.66 33.42 40.68
C ALA A 610 36.24 32.98 42.09
N GLY A 611 36.92 32.00 42.69
CA GLY A 611 36.49 31.41 43.97
C GLY A 611 35.15 30.68 43.84
N PHE A 612 34.30 30.76 44.86
CA PHE A 612 32.93 30.27 44.80
C PHE A 612 32.01 31.33 44.20
N VAL A 613 31.36 31.01 43.09
CA VAL A 613 30.33 31.84 42.46
C VAL A 613 28.97 31.23 42.79
N SER A 614 28.08 31.99 43.40
CA SER A 614 26.74 31.51 43.78
C SER A 614 25.64 32.29 43.06
N SER A 615 24.58 31.59 42.66
CA SER A 615 23.35 32.16 42.13
C SER A 615 22.17 31.71 42.99
N ALA A 616 21.28 32.64 43.34
CA ALA A 616 20.04 32.29 44.03
C ALA A 616 19.16 31.41 43.12
N LEU A 617 18.54 30.40 43.71
CA LEU A 617 17.48 29.62 43.07
C LEU A 617 16.20 30.46 43.03
N THR A 618 15.30 30.15 42.10
CA THR A 618 14.00 30.84 41.95
C THR A 618 13.08 30.66 43.16
N SER A 619 13.35 29.67 44.03
CA SER A 619 12.73 29.49 45.34
C SER A 619 13.70 28.82 46.33
N ALA A 620 13.32 28.72 47.61
CA ALA A 620 14.09 28.03 48.63
C ALA A 620 13.40 26.73 49.08
N PRO A 621 13.43 25.65 48.28
CA PRO A 621 12.74 24.40 48.61
C PRO A 621 13.26 23.75 49.90
N SER A 622 12.32 23.29 50.73
CA SER A 622 12.54 22.51 51.95
C SER A 622 12.06 21.05 51.88
N GLY A 623 11.45 20.66 50.76
CA GLY A 623 10.97 19.30 50.47
C GLY A 623 11.81 18.60 49.40
N THR A 624 11.18 17.71 48.63
CA THR A 624 11.81 17.05 47.48
C THR A 624 11.70 17.92 46.22
N PHE A 625 12.80 18.09 45.48
CA PHE A 625 12.84 18.89 44.26
C PHE A 625 13.91 18.40 43.28
N THR A 626 13.78 18.79 42.01
CA THR A 626 14.76 18.51 40.96
C THR A 626 15.45 19.80 40.53
N VAL A 627 16.77 19.75 40.35
CA VAL A 627 17.57 20.79 39.72
C VAL A 627 18.22 20.25 38.46
N GLU A 628 18.04 20.95 37.35
CA GLU A 628 18.64 20.63 36.06
C GLU A 628 19.51 21.77 35.56
N PHE A 629 20.65 21.44 34.94
CA PHE A 629 21.54 22.43 34.34
C PHE A 629 22.50 21.81 33.33
N ASP A 630 22.92 22.64 32.39
CA ASP A 630 24.00 22.29 31.46
C ASP A 630 25.33 22.87 31.95
N ALA A 631 26.40 22.07 31.85
CA ALA A 631 27.75 22.51 32.14
C ALA A 631 28.79 21.82 31.26
N LEU A 632 29.88 22.52 30.95
CA LEU A 632 31.08 21.95 30.33
C LEU A 632 32.33 22.37 31.08
N SER A 633 33.35 21.52 31.02
CA SER A 633 34.71 21.90 31.40
C SER A 633 35.57 22.12 30.17
N SER A 634 36.42 23.15 30.17
CA SER A 634 37.32 23.45 29.06
C SER A 634 38.49 22.47 28.92
N VAL A 635 38.70 21.59 29.90
CA VAL A 635 39.77 20.59 29.95
C VAL A 635 39.25 19.26 30.52
N SER A 636 39.93 18.14 30.26
CA SER A 636 39.71 16.86 30.94
C SER A 636 41.08 16.19 31.14
N PRO A 637 41.51 15.86 32.37
CA PRO A 637 40.78 15.99 33.65
C PRO A 637 40.63 17.45 34.13
N ALA A 638 39.70 17.68 35.05
CA ALA A 638 39.41 19.00 35.64
C ALA A 638 39.19 18.88 37.16
N ASN A 639 38.97 19.99 37.86
CA ASN A 639 38.49 19.96 39.24
C ASN A 639 37.42 21.03 39.44
N ALA A 640 36.28 20.83 38.79
CA ALA A 640 35.19 21.81 38.76
C ALA A 640 33.93 21.23 39.43
N VAL A 641 33.45 21.89 40.48
CA VAL A 641 32.30 21.46 41.29
C VAL A 641 31.08 22.33 41.01
N ILE A 642 29.92 21.68 41.07
CA ILE A 642 28.61 22.30 41.01
C ILE A 642 27.79 21.75 42.16
N GLY A 643 27.31 22.59 43.08
CA GLY A 643 26.58 22.13 44.25
C GLY A 643 25.49 23.08 44.73
N LEU A 644 24.59 22.55 45.56
CA LEU A 644 23.49 23.31 46.16
C LEU A 644 23.80 23.66 47.61
N SER A 645 23.28 24.79 48.07
CA SER A 645 23.54 25.34 49.41
C SER A 645 22.35 26.15 49.94
N SER A 646 22.27 26.35 51.25
CA SER A 646 21.20 27.11 51.92
C SER A 646 21.34 28.63 51.82
N GLY A 647 22.47 29.10 51.29
CA GLY A 647 22.84 30.51 51.08
C GLY A 647 24.04 30.58 50.14
N ALA A 648 24.54 31.77 49.83
CA ALA A 648 25.75 31.92 49.01
C ALA A 648 26.94 31.13 49.62
N ALA A 649 27.53 30.23 48.84
CA ALA A 649 28.60 29.36 49.30
C ALA A 649 29.92 30.13 49.44
N THR A 650 30.59 29.96 50.58
CA THR A 650 31.92 30.55 50.84
C THR A 650 33.02 29.49 50.95
N GLY A 651 32.64 28.21 50.92
CA GLY A 651 33.57 27.07 50.90
C GLY A 651 32.84 25.76 50.64
N TYR A 652 33.59 24.67 50.46
CA TYR A 652 33.00 23.35 50.18
C TYR A 652 32.09 22.84 51.31
N THR A 653 32.29 23.29 52.55
CA THR A 653 31.45 22.95 53.70
C THR A 653 30.07 23.62 53.64
N SER A 654 29.89 24.67 52.81
CA SER A 654 28.59 25.32 52.57
C SER A 654 27.67 24.49 51.67
N LEU A 655 28.22 23.53 50.90
CA LEU A 655 27.46 22.78 49.90
C LEU A 655 26.83 21.53 50.52
N ALA A 656 25.52 21.37 50.38
CA ALA A 656 24.79 20.20 50.85
C ALA A 656 25.00 18.99 49.94
N CYS A 657 24.80 19.17 48.62
CA CYS A 657 25.01 18.14 47.60
C CYS A 657 25.79 18.73 46.42
N MET A 658 26.58 17.93 45.70
CA MET A 658 27.34 18.39 44.53
C MET A 658 27.70 17.28 43.54
N VAL A 659 27.90 17.68 42.29
CA VAL A 659 28.55 16.89 41.22
C VAL A 659 29.86 17.58 40.80
N ARG A 660 30.77 16.83 40.19
CA ARG A 660 32.08 17.35 39.81
C ARG A 660 32.65 16.70 38.54
N PHE A 661 33.23 17.54 37.70
CA PHE A 661 34.21 17.14 36.69
C PHE A 661 35.56 16.94 37.39
N ASN A 662 36.00 15.69 37.53
CA ASN A 662 37.03 15.31 38.50
C ASN A 662 38.45 15.16 37.89
N THR A 663 39.41 15.03 38.80
CA THR A 663 40.86 15.06 38.51
C THR A 663 41.36 13.82 37.77
N THR A 664 40.48 12.85 37.50
CA THR A 664 40.77 11.62 36.77
C THR A 664 40.05 11.55 35.41
N GLY A 665 39.37 12.62 35.01
CA GLY A 665 38.64 12.69 33.73
C GLY A 665 37.26 12.03 33.79
N ARG A 666 36.68 11.91 35.00
CA ARG A 666 35.38 11.31 35.25
C ARG A 666 34.43 12.30 35.92
N ILE A 667 33.14 12.04 35.80
CA ILE A 667 32.09 12.75 36.55
C ILE A 667 31.83 12.00 37.86
N ASP A 668 31.78 12.71 38.98
CA ASP A 668 31.48 12.12 40.28
C ASP A 668 30.52 12.99 41.11
N ALA A 669 29.99 12.42 42.18
CA ALA A 669 29.08 13.11 43.10
C ALA A 669 29.53 12.94 44.55
N ARG A 670 29.10 13.84 45.44
CA ARG A 670 29.40 13.78 46.87
C ARG A 670 28.44 12.83 47.60
N ASN A 671 28.97 12.03 48.53
CA ASN A 671 28.17 11.21 49.45
C ASN A 671 28.74 11.39 50.87
N GLY A 672 28.09 12.24 51.67
CA GLY A 672 28.58 12.60 53.00
C GLY A 672 30.00 13.19 52.97
N GLY A 673 30.93 12.49 53.62
CA GLY A 673 32.34 12.88 53.76
C GLY A 673 33.22 12.62 52.53
N SER A 674 32.75 11.89 51.51
CA SER A 674 33.58 11.42 50.39
C SER A 674 32.92 11.66 49.03
N PHE A 675 33.70 11.58 47.95
CA PHE A 675 33.15 11.52 46.59
C PHE A 675 32.96 10.06 46.18
N VAL A 676 31.85 9.77 45.52
CA VAL A 676 31.60 8.48 44.87
C VAL A 676 31.87 8.66 43.39
N ALA A 677 32.99 8.10 42.92
CA ALA A 677 33.36 8.16 41.51
C ALA A 677 32.41 7.32 40.66
N SER A 678 31.77 7.94 39.66
CA SER A 678 31.03 7.17 38.65
C SER A 678 31.98 6.67 37.55
N ALA A 679 31.57 5.66 36.79
CA ALA A 679 32.32 5.15 35.64
C ALA A 679 32.26 6.08 34.41
N ILE A 680 31.68 7.27 34.52
CA ILE A 680 31.34 8.13 33.38
C ILE A 680 32.52 9.06 33.04
N PRO A 681 33.21 8.86 31.90
CA PRO A 681 34.25 9.79 31.45
C PRO A 681 33.63 11.07 30.91
N PHE A 682 34.38 12.17 30.94
CA PHE A 682 33.98 13.41 30.26
C PHE A 682 35.08 13.96 29.35
N ALA A 683 34.68 14.63 28.27
CA ALA A 683 35.57 15.28 27.31
C ALA A 683 35.59 16.80 27.52
N ALA A 684 36.74 17.41 27.21
CA ALA A 684 36.89 18.86 27.20
C ALA A 684 35.92 19.50 26.19
N ASN A 685 35.40 20.68 26.52
CA ASN A 685 34.51 21.50 25.69
C ASN A 685 33.22 20.79 25.24
N THR A 686 32.78 19.79 26.00
CA THR A 686 31.55 19.04 25.75
C THR A 686 30.50 19.42 26.79
N VAL A 687 29.31 19.82 26.34
CA VAL A 687 28.17 20.18 27.22
C VAL A 687 27.54 18.92 27.78
N TYR A 688 27.44 18.82 29.09
CA TYR A 688 26.74 17.74 29.78
C TYR A 688 25.50 18.31 30.48
N HIS A 689 24.38 17.61 30.35
CA HIS A 689 23.16 17.93 31.07
C HIS A 689 23.12 17.16 32.39
N PHE A 690 23.00 17.86 33.51
CA PHE A 690 22.93 17.28 34.84
C PHE A 690 21.53 17.41 35.41
N ARG A 691 21.09 16.36 36.11
CA ARG A 691 19.82 16.34 36.86
C ARG A 691 20.08 15.83 38.27
N LEU A 692 19.74 16.63 39.27
CA LEU A 692 19.83 16.26 40.69
C LEU A 692 18.42 16.20 41.27
N VAL A 693 18.05 15.04 41.81
CA VAL A 693 16.79 14.86 42.55
C VAL A 693 17.13 14.89 44.04
N VAL A 694 16.71 15.94 44.72
CA VAL A 694 17.16 16.32 46.07
C VAL A 694 16.01 16.17 47.05
N ASP A 695 16.27 15.52 48.18
CA ASP A 695 15.35 15.36 49.29
C ASP A 695 15.95 16.01 50.54
N VAL A 696 15.47 17.21 50.86
CA VAL A 696 15.96 17.98 52.02
C VAL A 696 15.58 17.33 53.35
N PRO A 697 14.33 16.83 53.57
CA PRO A 697 13.95 16.22 54.84
C PRO A 697 14.78 14.99 55.23
N THR A 698 15.18 14.18 54.25
CA THR A 698 16.02 12.99 54.48
C THR A 698 17.50 13.26 54.32
N HIS A 699 17.90 14.47 53.91
CA HIS A 699 19.28 14.84 53.58
C HIS A 699 19.92 13.90 52.56
N THR A 700 19.17 13.52 51.52
CA THR A 700 19.65 12.64 50.45
C THR A 700 19.40 13.21 49.06
N TYR A 701 20.13 12.70 48.06
CA TYR A 701 19.88 13.02 46.66
C TYR A 701 20.30 11.90 45.70
N ALA A 702 19.77 11.95 44.49
CA ALA A 702 20.26 11.21 43.34
C ALA A 702 20.81 12.18 42.30
N ALA A 703 21.85 11.76 41.57
CA ALA A 703 22.50 12.57 40.55
C ALA A 703 22.63 11.79 39.24
N TYR A 704 22.30 12.46 38.14
CA TYR A 704 22.31 11.92 36.79
C TYR A 704 23.05 12.87 35.85
N VAL A 705 23.60 12.32 34.77
CA VAL A 705 24.22 13.09 33.69
C VAL A 705 23.89 12.50 32.32
N THR A 706 23.65 13.37 31.36
CA THR A 706 23.42 13.03 29.96
C THR A 706 24.50 13.70 29.11
N ALA A 707 25.31 12.89 28.42
CA ALA A 707 26.26 13.38 27.42
C ALA A 707 25.52 13.78 26.13
N PRO A 708 26.09 14.63 25.26
CA PRO A 708 25.48 14.96 23.97
C PRO A 708 25.13 13.71 23.18
N GLY A 709 23.86 13.57 22.80
CA GLY A 709 23.35 12.43 22.04
C GLY A 709 23.42 11.07 22.74
N GLY A 710 23.71 11.03 24.05
CA GLY A 710 23.69 9.81 24.86
C GLY A 710 22.40 9.66 25.67
N SER A 711 22.20 8.47 26.24
CA SER A 711 21.16 8.24 27.25
C SER A 711 21.59 8.79 28.61
N GLU A 712 20.64 9.16 29.46
CA GLU A 712 20.93 9.57 30.84
C GLU A 712 21.61 8.44 31.63
N GLN A 713 22.69 8.78 32.33
CA GLN A 713 23.48 7.87 33.13
C GLN A 713 23.40 8.27 34.61
N THR A 714 23.25 7.27 35.48
CA THR A 714 23.25 7.49 36.94
C THR A 714 24.67 7.72 37.45
N ILE A 715 24.91 8.86 38.11
CA ILE A 715 26.15 9.13 38.85
C ILE A 715 26.09 8.43 40.22
N GLY A 716 24.93 8.52 40.89
CA GLY A 716 24.65 7.81 42.14
C GLY A 716 23.23 8.06 42.66
N THR A 717 22.72 7.15 43.48
CA THR A 717 21.42 7.24 44.18
C THR A 717 21.62 7.14 45.69
N ASN A 718 20.65 7.65 46.48
CA ASN A 718 20.71 7.68 47.95
C ASN A 718 22.01 8.30 48.50
N LEU A 719 22.55 9.30 47.81
CA LEU A 719 23.75 10.01 48.22
C LEU A 719 23.40 10.90 49.39
N ALA A 720 24.11 10.76 50.51
CA ALA A 720 23.90 11.62 51.68
C ALA A 720 24.43 13.03 51.40
N PHE A 721 23.74 14.04 51.93
CA PHE A 721 24.29 15.39 52.02
C PHE A 721 25.61 15.37 52.77
N ARG A 722 26.45 16.38 52.54
CA ARG A 722 27.65 16.60 53.33
C ARG A 722 27.35 16.55 54.82
N THR A 723 28.25 15.92 55.57
CA THR A 723 28.13 15.74 57.03
C THR A 723 28.01 17.08 57.77
N GLU A 724 28.61 18.14 57.24
CA GLU A 724 28.53 19.50 57.79
C GLU A 724 27.17 20.18 57.56
N GLN A 725 26.31 19.60 56.71
CA GLN A 725 24.99 20.13 56.34
C GLN A 725 23.83 19.32 56.94
N ALA A 726 24.09 18.56 58.01
CA ALA A 726 23.06 17.74 58.68
C ALA A 726 21.91 18.55 59.31
N ALA A 727 22.09 19.85 59.54
CA ALA A 727 21.07 20.73 60.11
C ALA A 727 20.34 21.59 59.06
N VAL A 728 20.62 21.39 57.76
CA VAL A 728 20.02 22.23 56.72
C VAL A 728 18.53 21.91 56.55
N THR A 729 17.69 22.94 56.51
CA THR A 729 16.23 22.80 56.39
C THR A 729 15.68 23.26 55.05
N GLN A 730 16.51 23.92 54.23
CA GLN A 730 16.19 24.37 52.88
C GLN A 730 17.46 24.63 52.06
N LEU A 731 17.37 24.52 50.74
CA LEU A 731 18.43 24.91 49.81
C LEU A 731 17.93 26.06 48.95
N SER A 732 18.74 27.12 48.80
CA SER A 732 18.31 28.37 48.14
C SER A 732 19.29 28.88 47.11
N HIS A 733 20.48 28.26 46.96
CA HIS A 733 21.51 28.67 46.02
C HIS A 733 22.13 27.48 45.31
N VAL A 734 22.52 27.70 44.06
CA VAL A 734 23.50 26.88 43.34
C VAL A 734 24.85 27.59 43.35
N ALA A 735 25.92 26.83 43.52
CA ALA A 735 27.27 27.34 43.60
C ALA A 735 28.21 26.56 42.68
N TRP A 736 29.13 27.30 42.08
CA TRP A 736 30.07 26.86 41.06
C TRP A 736 31.48 27.19 41.53
N ASN A 737 32.40 26.24 41.41
CA ASN A 737 33.80 26.50 41.74
C ASN A 737 34.73 25.65 40.87
N VAL A 738 35.87 26.24 40.49
CA VAL A 738 36.97 25.55 39.80
C VAL A 738 38.21 25.61 40.68
N ASN A 739 38.85 24.48 40.94
CA ASN A 739 40.11 24.44 41.67
C ASN A 739 41.28 24.78 40.73
N ALA A 740 42.40 25.27 41.27
CA ALA A 740 43.57 25.64 40.47
C ALA A 740 44.33 24.42 39.90
N THR A 741 44.09 23.21 40.42
CA THR A 741 44.81 22.00 39.98
C THR A 741 43.93 20.73 39.98
N PRO A 742 43.76 20.07 38.82
CA PRO A 742 43.94 20.60 37.46
C PRO A 742 43.01 21.82 37.25
N GLY A 743 43.56 22.91 36.72
CA GLY A 743 42.82 24.15 36.46
C GLY A 743 41.88 24.04 35.24
N GLY A 744 41.53 25.19 34.64
CA GLY A 744 40.66 25.28 33.47
C GLY A 744 39.56 26.30 33.66
N ALA A 745 38.52 26.19 32.84
CA ALA A 745 37.29 26.95 32.96
C ALA A 745 36.07 26.03 33.04
N LEU A 746 35.06 26.47 33.77
CA LEU A 746 33.73 25.86 33.83
C LEU A 746 32.76 26.83 33.18
N THR A 747 32.06 26.39 32.14
CA THR A 747 30.96 27.15 31.55
C THR A 747 29.65 26.46 31.92
N TYR A 748 28.71 27.23 32.44
CA TYR A 748 27.40 26.75 32.87
C TYR A 748 26.27 27.64 32.35
N TRP A 749 25.08 27.06 32.23
CA TRP A 749 23.85 27.75 31.87
C TRP A 749 22.91 27.87 33.07
N PRO A 750 21.87 28.72 32.99
CA PRO A 750 20.89 28.88 34.08
C PRO A 750 20.30 27.55 34.54
N VAL A 751 20.14 27.41 35.86
CA VAL A 751 19.54 26.21 36.45
C VAL A 751 18.01 26.26 36.34
N THR A 752 17.41 25.12 36.02
CA THR A 752 15.95 24.95 36.09
C THR A 752 15.61 24.24 37.39
N LEU A 753 14.63 24.78 38.12
CA LEU A 753 14.15 24.23 39.38
C LEU A 753 12.72 23.72 39.20
N THR A 754 12.47 22.47 39.58
CA THR A 754 11.12 21.88 39.58
C THR A 754 10.85 21.25 40.95
N SER A 755 9.84 21.74 41.68
CA SER A 755 9.38 21.09 42.90
C SER A 755 8.66 19.79 42.55
N VAL A 756 9.00 18.69 43.23
CA VAL A 756 8.34 17.40 42.97
C VAL A 756 7.32 17.17 44.08
N SER A 757 6.04 17.46 43.80
CA SER A 757 4.96 17.03 44.69
C SER A 757 4.53 15.62 44.31
N ALA A 758 4.47 14.71 45.29
CA ALA A 758 3.86 13.41 45.06
C ALA A 758 2.40 13.59 44.61
N ALA A 759 1.99 12.84 43.58
CA ALA A 759 0.66 12.91 43.00
C ALA A 759 0.04 11.52 42.88
N LYS A 760 -1.29 11.47 42.85
CA LYS A 760 -2.05 10.27 42.47
C LYS A 760 -1.76 9.97 41.01
N PHE A 761 -1.31 8.76 40.70
CA PHE A 761 -1.18 8.33 39.31
C PHE A 761 -2.56 8.03 38.73
N SER A 762 -2.86 8.62 37.58
CA SER A 762 -4.07 8.32 36.82
C SER A 762 -3.94 6.95 36.14
N ILE A 763 -4.69 5.97 36.61
CA ILE A 763 -4.72 4.61 36.07
C ILE A 763 -6.05 4.41 35.34
N ALA A 764 -6.01 4.15 34.04
CA ALA A 764 -7.22 3.86 33.28
C ALA A 764 -7.77 2.49 33.66
N ALA A 765 -9.10 2.32 33.62
CA ALA A 765 -9.77 1.03 33.85
C ALA A 765 -9.21 -0.10 32.94
N SER A 766 -8.84 0.23 31.70
CA SER A 766 -8.23 -0.70 30.75
C SER A 766 -6.79 -1.10 31.08
N ALA A 767 -6.12 -0.37 31.97
CA ALA A 767 -4.75 -0.60 32.41
C ALA A 767 -4.67 -1.47 33.68
N VAL A 768 -5.82 -2.00 34.14
CA VAL A 768 -5.91 -2.88 35.30
C VAL A 768 -6.19 -4.31 34.84
N SER A 769 -5.38 -5.25 35.30
CA SER A 769 -5.52 -6.68 35.01
C SER A 769 -5.44 -7.49 36.30
N ALA A 770 -6.01 -8.70 36.31
CA ALA A 770 -5.92 -9.59 37.45
C ALA A 770 -5.81 -11.04 37.02
N SER A 771 -5.35 -11.86 37.95
CA SER A 771 -5.27 -13.33 37.84
C SER A 771 -6.61 -14.00 37.50
N ALA A 772 -7.69 -13.59 38.17
CA ALA A 772 -9.05 -14.09 37.97
C ALA A 772 -10.08 -13.05 38.46
N ASN A 773 -11.37 -13.28 38.21
CA ASN A 773 -12.47 -12.56 38.87
C ASN A 773 -13.78 -13.39 38.89
N ASP A 774 -14.70 -13.06 39.79
CA ASP A 774 -16.03 -13.68 39.93
C ASP A 774 -17.16 -12.94 39.17
N GLY A 775 -16.81 -12.12 38.18
CA GLY A 775 -17.71 -11.14 37.56
C GLY A 775 -17.57 -9.73 38.13
N ASN A 776 -16.93 -9.57 39.30
CA ASN A 776 -16.48 -8.28 39.83
C ASN A 776 -15.09 -7.98 39.26
N VAL A 777 -15.04 -7.20 38.18
CA VAL A 777 -13.86 -7.04 37.31
C VAL A 777 -12.77 -6.12 37.89
N PRO A 778 -11.50 -6.23 37.44
CA PRO A 778 -10.38 -5.43 37.97
C PRO A 778 -10.55 -3.92 37.83
N ALA A 779 -11.21 -3.48 36.74
CA ALA A 779 -11.50 -2.08 36.45
C ALA A 779 -12.27 -1.36 37.58
N ASN A 780 -13.07 -2.10 38.35
CA ASN A 780 -13.85 -1.57 39.47
C ASN A 780 -12.98 -1.03 40.61
N THR A 781 -11.67 -1.32 40.63
CA THR A 781 -10.77 -0.84 41.70
C THR A 781 -10.19 0.55 41.46
N VAL A 782 -10.53 1.19 40.34
CA VAL A 782 -10.05 2.53 39.96
C VAL A 782 -11.18 3.42 39.43
N ASP A 783 -12.44 3.06 39.69
CA ASP A 783 -13.63 3.77 39.21
C ASP A 783 -14.09 4.89 40.15
N GLY A 784 -13.45 5.05 41.31
CA GLY A 784 -13.79 6.05 42.32
C GLY A 784 -14.97 5.65 43.22
N SER A 785 -15.41 4.39 43.18
CA SER A 785 -16.58 3.90 43.90
C SER A 785 -16.23 2.77 44.88
N LEU A 786 -16.46 3.03 46.18
CA LEU A 786 -16.35 2.00 47.23
C LEU A 786 -17.48 0.95 47.17
N ALA A 787 -18.49 1.13 46.31
CA ALA A 787 -19.63 0.22 46.16
C ALA A 787 -19.36 -0.93 45.17
N THR A 788 -18.38 -0.75 44.30
CA THR A 788 -17.91 -1.71 43.31
C THR A 788 -16.60 -2.33 43.81
N ARG A 789 -16.23 -3.49 43.26
CA ARG A 789 -15.02 -4.20 43.68
C ARG A 789 -14.42 -5.05 42.58
N TRP A 790 -13.19 -5.47 42.78
CA TRP A 790 -12.64 -6.69 42.20
C TRP A 790 -12.72 -7.83 43.21
N SER A 791 -12.95 -9.06 42.78
CA SER A 791 -12.91 -10.23 43.69
C SER A 791 -12.43 -11.51 43.04
N ALA A 792 -11.52 -12.22 43.72
CA ALA A 792 -11.01 -13.52 43.31
C ALA A 792 -10.77 -14.42 44.52
N GLN A 793 -11.09 -15.72 44.40
CA GLN A 793 -10.94 -16.70 45.46
C GLN A 793 -9.59 -17.42 45.38
N GLY A 794 -8.93 -17.59 46.52
CA GLY A 794 -7.71 -18.38 46.66
C GLY A 794 -6.51 -17.56 47.15
N ASP A 795 -5.51 -18.26 47.67
CA ASP A 795 -4.24 -17.65 48.03
C ASP A 795 -3.42 -17.33 46.77
N GLY A 796 -2.69 -16.20 46.78
CA GLY A 796 -1.84 -15.77 45.67
C GLY A 796 -2.58 -15.14 44.49
N GLN A 797 -3.89 -14.88 44.61
CA GLN A 797 -4.62 -14.12 43.59
C GLN A 797 -4.09 -12.69 43.57
N TRP A 798 -3.76 -12.20 42.38
CA TRP A 798 -3.19 -10.88 42.19
C TRP A 798 -4.05 -9.98 41.31
N ILE A 799 -3.96 -8.67 41.58
CA ILE A 799 -4.42 -7.57 40.73
C ILE A 799 -3.23 -6.64 40.44
N GLN A 800 -3.15 -6.12 39.22
CA GLN A 800 -2.02 -5.36 38.70
C GLN A 800 -2.49 -4.09 38.00
N TYR A 801 -1.74 -3.01 38.22
CA TYR A 801 -1.94 -1.68 37.67
C TYR A 801 -0.75 -1.29 36.79
N ASP A 802 -0.99 -1.02 35.50
CA ASP A 802 0.01 -0.42 34.59
C ASP A 802 -0.07 1.12 34.69
N LEU A 803 1.04 1.74 35.11
CA LEU A 803 1.16 3.19 35.25
C LEU A 803 1.39 3.91 33.91
N GLY A 804 1.45 3.16 32.80
CA GLY A 804 1.63 3.65 31.43
C GLY A 804 3.08 3.95 31.04
N ALA A 805 3.93 4.24 32.03
CA ALA A 805 5.36 4.45 31.89
C ALA A 805 6.08 4.04 33.19
N VAL A 806 7.41 3.95 33.16
CA VAL A 806 8.19 3.82 34.41
C VAL A 806 8.04 5.12 35.22
N ARG A 807 7.54 5.00 36.46
CA ARG A 807 7.32 6.05 37.45
C ARG A 807 8.03 5.70 38.76
N THR A 808 7.93 6.54 39.80
CA THR A 808 8.44 6.22 41.14
C THR A 808 7.32 6.14 42.19
N PRO A 809 6.57 5.02 42.26
CA PRO A 809 5.59 4.80 43.34
C PRO A 809 6.24 4.87 44.73
N ALA A 810 5.53 5.48 45.68
CA ALA A 810 5.97 5.68 47.05
C ALA A 810 5.01 5.03 48.08
N TRP A 811 3.70 5.07 47.80
CA TRP A 811 2.72 4.36 48.61
C TRP A 811 1.51 3.96 47.77
N ILE A 812 0.77 2.99 48.29
CA ILE A 812 -0.52 2.57 47.76
C ILE A 812 -1.59 2.82 48.82
N ARG A 813 -2.79 3.20 48.39
CA ARG A 813 -3.97 3.25 49.23
C ARG A 813 -4.94 2.18 48.77
N LEU A 814 -5.44 1.35 49.68
CA LEU A 814 -6.34 0.24 49.38
C LEU A 814 -7.56 0.29 50.29
N ALA A 815 -8.73 0.06 49.71
CA ALA A 815 -9.98 -0.16 50.41
C ALA A 815 -10.45 -1.60 50.16
N PHE A 816 -10.91 -2.28 51.21
CA PHE A 816 -11.29 -3.70 51.14
C PHE A 816 -12.78 -3.88 51.42
N LEU A 817 -13.40 -4.85 50.74
CA LEU A 817 -14.80 -5.21 51.01
C LEU A 817 -14.93 -5.70 52.45
N ASN A 818 -15.88 -5.12 53.20
CA ASN A 818 -16.10 -5.40 54.62
C ASN A 818 -14.84 -5.16 55.47
N GLY A 819 -13.97 -4.22 55.06
CA GLY A 819 -12.72 -3.89 55.74
C GLY A 819 -12.86 -3.36 57.17
N ASP A 820 -14.09 -3.09 57.62
CA ASP A 820 -14.47 -2.72 58.99
C ASP A 820 -14.86 -3.91 59.88
N THR A 821 -14.99 -5.10 59.29
CA THR A 821 -15.34 -6.34 59.98
C THR A 821 -14.40 -7.49 59.64
N ARG A 822 -13.49 -7.31 58.67
CA ARG A 822 -12.51 -8.30 58.22
C ARG A 822 -11.14 -7.67 58.01
N THR A 823 -10.09 -8.36 58.43
CA THR A 823 -8.72 -8.06 57.99
C THR A 823 -8.37 -8.85 56.73
N SER A 824 -7.73 -8.21 55.76
CA SER A 824 -7.25 -8.82 54.51
C SER A 824 -5.72 -8.82 54.49
N SER A 825 -5.09 -9.96 54.20
CA SER A 825 -3.61 -10.08 54.15
C SER A 825 -3.12 -10.00 52.72
N PHE A 826 -2.04 -9.25 52.47
CA PHE A 826 -1.55 -9.01 51.11
C PHE A 826 -0.07 -8.59 51.05
N ASP A 827 0.51 -8.77 49.87
CA ASP A 827 1.79 -8.19 49.45
C ASP A 827 1.58 -7.09 48.40
N VAL A 828 2.51 -6.14 48.33
CA VAL A 828 2.65 -5.19 47.21
C VAL A 828 3.98 -5.44 46.53
N GLN A 829 3.95 -5.61 45.21
CA GLN A 829 5.12 -5.81 44.37
C GLN A 829 5.25 -4.73 43.29
N LEU A 830 6.49 -4.42 42.93
CA LEU A 830 6.83 -3.49 41.87
C LEU A 830 7.58 -4.19 40.73
N SER A 831 7.37 -3.74 39.49
CA SER A 831 8.11 -4.21 38.31
C SER A 831 8.27 -3.14 37.25
N SER A 832 9.42 -3.11 36.57
CA SER A 832 9.66 -2.26 35.39
C SER A 832 9.27 -2.94 34.08
N ASN A 833 9.22 -4.28 34.04
CA ASN A 833 9.09 -5.07 32.81
C ASN A 833 7.89 -6.02 32.78
N GLY A 834 7.18 -6.18 33.91
CA GLY A 834 6.00 -7.06 34.03
C GLY A 834 6.31 -8.53 34.30
N SER A 835 7.59 -8.93 34.26
CA SER A 835 8.04 -10.32 34.40
C SER A 835 8.88 -10.56 35.65
N SER A 836 9.68 -9.57 36.07
CA SER A 836 10.51 -9.61 37.28
C SER A 836 9.89 -8.73 38.35
N TRP A 837 9.61 -9.30 39.52
CA TRP A 837 8.84 -8.63 40.57
C TRP A 837 9.61 -8.59 41.89
N THR A 838 9.54 -7.44 42.56
CA THR A 838 10.12 -7.24 43.90
C THR A 838 9.01 -6.90 44.88
N THR A 839 8.84 -7.70 45.94
CA THR A 839 7.94 -7.36 47.05
C THR A 839 8.51 -6.17 47.83
N VAL A 840 7.71 -5.11 47.95
CA VAL A 840 8.07 -3.85 48.63
C VAL A 840 7.24 -3.61 49.90
N TYR A 841 6.16 -4.35 50.08
CA TYR A 841 5.32 -4.35 51.29
C TYR A 841 4.71 -5.73 51.50
N THR A 842 4.62 -6.15 52.76
CA THR A 842 3.87 -7.34 53.22
C THR A 842 3.13 -6.95 54.49
N GLY A 843 1.82 -7.19 54.55
CA GLY A 843 1.03 -6.79 55.71
C GLY A 843 -0.43 -7.22 55.67
N SER A 844 -1.26 -6.55 56.45
CA SER A 844 -2.70 -6.77 56.49
C SER A 844 -3.44 -5.45 56.72
N SER A 845 -4.68 -5.37 56.24
CA SER A 845 -5.56 -4.24 56.50
C SER A 845 -5.94 -4.15 57.98
N SER A 846 -6.36 -2.96 58.45
CA SER A 846 -6.64 -2.75 59.87
C SER A 846 -7.84 -3.53 60.39
N GLY A 847 -8.81 -3.85 59.52
CA GLY A 847 -10.08 -4.44 59.94
C GLY A 847 -11.03 -3.44 60.62
N THR A 848 -10.80 -2.13 60.47
CA THR A 848 -11.55 -1.07 61.18
C THR A 848 -12.28 -0.09 60.27
N THR A 849 -12.07 -0.16 58.95
CA THR A 849 -12.63 0.81 58.01
C THR A 849 -12.85 0.20 56.63
N THR A 850 -13.89 0.66 55.93
CA THR A 850 -14.11 0.40 54.50
C THR A 850 -13.50 1.48 53.61
N ALA A 851 -12.90 2.53 54.19
CA ALA A 851 -12.23 3.60 53.45
C ALA A 851 -10.81 3.20 53.02
N LEU A 852 -10.22 4.00 52.12
CA LEU A 852 -8.84 3.84 51.66
C LEU A 852 -7.83 3.98 52.81
N GLU A 853 -7.09 2.92 53.09
CA GLU A 853 -5.97 2.87 54.03
C GLU A 853 -4.65 3.03 53.28
N THR A 854 -3.67 3.75 53.88
CA THR A 854 -2.37 4.03 53.24
C THR A 854 -1.30 3.03 53.69
N TYR A 855 -0.59 2.46 52.71
CA TYR A 855 0.51 1.53 52.90
C TYR A 855 1.76 2.06 52.21
N ASN A 856 2.71 2.54 53.02
CA ASN A 856 3.98 3.10 52.54
C ASN A 856 5.00 1.99 52.26
N PHE A 857 5.85 2.20 51.25
CA PHE A 857 6.95 1.31 50.92
C PHE A 857 8.13 2.12 50.34
N PRO A 858 9.35 1.54 50.24
CA PRO A 858 10.49 2.25 49.67
C PRO A 858 10.23 2.68 48.22
N ASN A 859 10.50 3.95 47.92
CA ASN A 859 10.37 4.52 46.57
C ASN A 859 11.26 3.75 45.59
N ALA A 860 10.69 3.22 44.51
CA ALA A 860 11.46 2.51 43.49
C ALA A 860 10.86 2.70 42.10
N ALA A 861 11.72 2.68 41.07
CA ALA A 861 11.30 2.82 39.68
C ALA A 861 10.45 1.60 39.25
N ALA A 862 9.22 1.83 38.82
CA ALA A 862 8.30 0.78 38.41
C ALA A 862 7.31 1.29 37.36
N ARG A 863 6.96 0.44 36.40
CA ARG A 863 5.83 0.65 35.50
C ARG A 863 4.58 -0.06 36.03
N TYR A 864 4.75 -1.18 36.73
CA TYR A 864 3.65 -1.99 37.22
C TYR A 864 3.68 -2.08 38.74
N VAL A 865 2.51 -1.93 39.35
CA VAL A 865 2.25 -2.20 40.77
C VAL A 865 1.30 -3.38 40.86
N ARG A 866 1.62 -4.38 41.67
CA ARG A 866 0.80 -5.59 41.83
C ARG A 866 0.49 -5.81 43.30
N VAL A 867 -0.76 -6.07 43.62
CA VAL A 867 -1.21 -6.51 44.94
C VAL A 867 -1.48 -8.00 44.87
N ILE A 868 -0.84 -8.79 45.72
CA ILE A 868 -1.08 -10.22 45.87
C ILE A 868 -1.88 -10.44 47.14
N GLY A 869 -3.08 -10.97 47.02
CA GLY A 869 -3.95 -11.25 48.16
C GLY A 869 -3.78 -12.67 48.70
N HIS A 870 -3.84 -12.80 50.02
CA HIS A 870 -3.71 -14.05 50.79
C HIS A 870 -5.00 -14.41 51.54
N GLY A 871 -6.15 -13.91 51.07
CA GLY A 871 -7.44 -14.06 51.70
C GLY A 871 -7.71 -13.03 52.81
N ASN A 872 -8.75 -13.30 53.59
CA ASN A 872 -9.16 -12.47 54.71
C ASN A 872 -9.45 -13.33 55.95
N SER A 873 -9.65 -12.68 57.09
CA SER A 873 -9.96 -13.31 58.39
C SER A 873 -11.14 -14.28 58.43
N VAL A 874 -12.03 -14.29 57.42
CA VAL A 874 -13.22 -15.15 57.37
C VAL A 874 -13.08 -16.26 56.32
N ASN A 875 -12.43 -16.00 55.18
CA ASN A 875 -12.31 -16.95 54.08
C ASN A 875 -11.17 -16.57 53.11
N THR A 876 -10.96 -17.38 52.07
CA THR A 876 -9.87 -17.20 51.10
C THR A 876 -10.18 -16.20 49.97
N TRP A 877 -11.23 -15.38 50.09
CA TRP A 877 -11.54 -14.37 49.06
C TRP A 877 -10.69 -13.11 49.23
N ASN A 878 -10.20 -12.59 48.10
CA ASN A 878 -9.52 -11.30 48.01
C ASN A 878 -10.46 -10.32 47.34
N SER A 879 -10.83 -9.26 48.05
CA SER A 879 -11.84 -8.30 47.59
C SER A 879 -11.39 -6.87 47.86
N ILE A 880 -10.96 -6.18 46.81
CA ILE A 880 -10.51 -4.78 46.87
C ILE A 880 -11.60 -3.93 46.19
N THR A 881 -12.07 -2.89 46.88
CA THR A 881 -13.09 -1.97 46.38
C THR A 881 -12.47 -0.80 45.63
N GLU A 882 -11.36 -0.24 46.11
CA GLU A 882 -10.70 0.91 45.49
C GLU A 882 -9.20 0.90 45.76
N THR A 883 -8.43 1.40 44.80
CA THR A 883 -6.97 1.50 44.85
C THR A 883 -6.49 2.86 44.35
N GLU A 884 -5.58 3.50 45.11
CA GLU A 884 -4.81 4.64 44.62
C GLU A 884 -3.32 4.36 44.70
N VAL A 885 -2.58 4.58 43.62
CA VAL A 885 -1.11 4.56 43.64
C VAL A 885 -0.61 5.99 43.60
N TRP A 886 0.29 6.34 44.52
CA TRP A 886 0.86 7.67 44.63
C TRP A 886 2.38 7.61 44.58
N GLY A 887 2.98 8.65 43.98
CA GLY A 887 4.43 8.72 43.84
C GLY A 887 4.87 9.96 43.08
N TYR A 888 6.12 9.90 42.63
CA TYR A 888 6.84 11.00 41.98
C TYR A 888 7.07 10.75 40.49
#